data_AF-A0A959NR55-F1
#
_entry.id   AF-A0A959NR55-F1
#
_cell.length_a   1.000
_cell.length_b   1.000
_cell.length_c   1.000
_cell.angle_alpha   90.00
_cell.angle_beta   90.00
_cell.angle_gamma   90.00
#
_symmetry.space_group_name_H-M   'P 1'
#
loop_
_entity.id
_entity.type
_entity.pdbx_description
1 polymer ?
#
loop_
_entity_poly.entity_id
_entity_poly.type
_entity_poly.pdbx_seq_one_letter_code
_entity_poly.pdbx_strand_id
1 'polypeptide(L)'
;GTAPLTYQWKKNNTNISGATGSNYTTSAAVLADNAANFVCVVTNSFGTVTSDVASLSVADASSRIINGLQVLYNFKEGSGTTINDVSNVGTELDLTIDDLELASWTDEGLNIHGNSRIKSSNIATKLIDACKSTNEITFEAWVLPSNLTTRSLHTRLFTIGKDDYHKRNFGVVQHKNEVYYLLRNSNSADLNGDVLGYDTISVGLTHIAVTRKSDGTVKLYENGVEVESLTLSGDFSNWADDFRIFLGNDAASDYFWEGTYYLTAVFNRALNGFEIQHNYNMGVNVDEVPSFTVSPQDQFVVENEVATFSALAVSVNPVSYQWRKNGTNIPGATQSTLVFQTTSADGDAEFTCVATSASGSRTSAPARLNLTTLNSRVTAGQHALYTFREGTGTTINDVSMEGTPFNLSIFSSEAVNWNKDGIELIAPASISSTAPANKVVNAIKASNALTVEAWVKAANTTQDGPASILNLSADASNRDFSLAQTADSFNVRLRTTTTNMNGEPSVSSAPGSVNTTDFDHVVYTRNALGAAKLFINGTERVSTTVAGNFSNWDSYFIGLGNEIGGGAPWLGTINLIAIFDRAISQTEILRNYNFGPYGVVNNPTDLSLVSNEIGVISFSWTDNSQNEEGFIVERGVGSPLVYATLDTLIADSTSFTDTNIEDNMQYTYRVLAFNSIGMSDYSNELVVTSKISPIEAPSDLQYTYNSEGYPIITWTDNSDNETGFKLERRVAKAGSSFILIDSVLADVTTFEDLTVSDSTSYVYRIYAFNPNAVSSFSGEKIVDIGFIVGVELVEQIPTEYTLSQNYPNPFNPSTKIKFSLPEKSNVSISIFNMLGQKVADLLNGDYAAGYHEVNFNASNLTSGIYIYSIVANGSNGKAFKNTKKMLLLK
;
A
#
# COMPACT_ATOMS: atom_id res chain seq x y z
N GLY A 1 -48.05 9.53 17.01
CA GLY A 1 -49.31 8.88 16.59
C GLY A 1 -49.13 7.38 16.54
N THR A 2 -50.21 6.62 16.31
CA THR A 2 -50.15 5.17 16.05
C THR A 2 -49.36 4.89 14.77
N ALA A 3 -48.48 3.89 14.81
CA ALA A 3 -47.68 3.43 13.69
C ALA A 3 -48.57 2.77 12.61
N PRO A 4 -48.12 2.68 11.33
CA PRO A 4 -46.84 3.14 10.81
C PRO A 4 -46.77 4.66 10.64
N LEU A 5 -45.61 5.25 10.96
CA LEU A 5 -45.32 6.67 10.75
C LEU A 5 -44.43 6.81 9.51
N THR A 6 -44.78 7.74 8.63
CA THR A 6 -43.94 8.14 7.49
C THR A 6 -43.43 9.54 7.71
N TYR A 7 -42.15 9.76 7.41
CA TYR A 7 -41.48 11.05 7.60
C TYR A 7 -41.13 11.64 6.24
N GLN A 8 -41.10 12.97 6.17
CA GLN A 8 -40.56 13.70 5.02
C GLN A 8 -39.92 15.00 5.51
N TRP A 9 -38.61 15.09 5.36
CA TRP A 9 -37.88 16.32 5.67
C TRP A 9 -37.99 17.34 4.54
N LYS A 10 -38.05 18.62 4.92
CA LYS A 10 -38.08 19.77 4.00
C LYS A 10 -36.96 20.73 4.34
N LYS A 11 -36.31 21.29 3.31
CA LYS A 11 -35.40 22.44 3.38
C LYS A 11 -36.09 23.63 2.72
N ASN A 12 -36.22 24.75 3.42
CA ASN A 12 -36.93 25.96 2.96
C ASN A 12 -38.32 25.61 2.36
N ASN A 13 -39.10 24.82 3.10
CA ASN A 13 -40.41 24.29 2.71
C ASN A 13 -40.46 23.35 1.49
N THR A 14 -39.31 22.98 0.92
CA THR A 14 -39.21 22.05 -0.23
C THR A 14 -38.78 20.66 0.24
N ASN A 15 -39.44 19.60 -0.25
CA ASN A 15 -39.10 18.21 0.11
C ASN A 15 -37.66 17.87 -0.28
N ILE A 16 -36.92 17.27 0.65
CA ILE A 16 -35.60 16.71 0.41
C ILE A 16 -35.78 15.27 -0.07
N SER A 17 -35.33 14.97 -1.29
CA SER A 17 -35.49 13.65 -1.89
C SER A 17 -34.83 12.56 -1.04
N GLY A 18 -35.55 11.46 -0.79
CA GLY A 18 -35.05 10.32 -0.01
C GLY A 18 -34.94 10.55 1.50
N ALA A 19 -35.20 11.75 2.00
CA ALA A 19 -35.14 12.06 3.43
C ALA A 19 -36.44 11.66 4.16
N THR A 20 -36.68 10.36 4.26
CA THR A 20 -37.91 9.77 4.81
C THR A 20 -37.72 9.06 6.16
N GLY A 21 -36.56 9.23 6.79
CA GLY A 21 -36.27 8.70 8.13
C GLY A 21 -36.77 9.62 9.24
N SER A 22 -36.88 9.08 10.45
CA SER A 22 -37.18 9.87 11.66
C SER A 22 -36.07 10.86 12.04
N ASN A 23 -34.86 10.63 11.50
CA ASN A 23 -33.71 11.52 11.60
C ASN A 23 -33.27 11.92 10.19
N TYR A 24 -32.67 13.11 10.07
CA TYR A 24 -32.04 13.57 8.83
C TYR A 24 -30.66 14.14 9.13
N THR A 25 -29.67 13.63 8.40
CA THR A 25 -28.30 14.13 8.42
C THR A 25 -28.05 14.87 7.11
N THR A 26 -27.62 16.13 7.19
CA THR A 26 -27.27 16.90 6.00
C THR A 26 -25.98 16.36 5.38
N SER A 27 -25.77 16.66 4.09
CA SER A 27 -24.40 16.68 3.56
C SER A 27 -23.55 17.71 4.30
N ALA A 28 -22.23 17.69 4.08
CA ALA A 28 -21.35 18.75 4.59
C ALA A 28 -21.94 20.12 4.24
N ALA A 29 -22.22 20.92 5.27
CA ALA A 29 -22.87 22.21 5.10
C ALA A 29 -21.91 23.18 4.42
N VAL A 30 -22.41 23.92 3.43
CA VAL A 30 -21.66 24.98 2.75
C VAL A 30 -22.20 26.34 3.15
N LEU A 31 -21.43 27.41 2.92
CA LEU A 31 -21.85 28.79 3.23
C LEU A 31 -23.23 29.16 2.64
N ALA A 32 -23.56 28.63 1.45
CA ALA A 32 -24.86 28.85 0.81
C ALA A 32 -26.04 28.19 1.57
N ASP A 33 -25.77 27.30 2.52
CA ASP A 33 -26.78 26.68 3.38
C ASP A 33 -27.10 27.52 4.61
N ASN A 34 -26.36 28.61 4.86
CA ASN A 34 -26.63 29.48 6.00
C ASN A 34 -28.06 30.04 5.95
N ALA A 35 -28.70 30.09 7.12
CA ALA A 35 -30.11 30.45 7.31
C ALA A 35 -31.13 29.49 6.64
N ALA A 36 -30.72 28.31 6.18
CA ALA A 36 -31.66 27.31 5.70
C ALA A 36 -32.56 26.80 6.84
N ASN A 37 -33.86 26.74 6.57
CA ASN A 37 -34.87 26.28 7.52
C ASN A 37 -35.25 24.82 7.23
N PHE A 38 -35.25 23.99 8.27
CA PHE A 38 -35.61 22.58 8.21
C PHE A 38 -36.87 22.32 9.01
N VAL A 39 -37.78 21.54 8.42
CA VAL A 39 -38.96 20.99 9.11
C VAL A 39 -39.15 19.54 8.72
N CYS A 40 -39.68 18.72 9.62
CA CYS A 40 -40.08 17.35 9.34
C CYS A 40 -41.60 17.24 9.34
N VAL A 41 -42.16 16.67 8.27
CA VAL A 41 -43.58 16.36 8.17
C VAL A 41 -43.77 14.89 8.49
N VAL A 42 -44.56 14.59 9.53
CA VAL A 42 -44.87 13.22 9.96
C VAL A 42 -46.32 12.91 9.64
N THR A 43 -46.56 11.76 9.01
CA THR A 43 -47.90 11.33 8.58
C THR A 43 -48.20 9.91 9.05
N ASN A 44 -49.46 9.64 9.40
CA ASN A 44 -50.01 8.30 9.56
C ASN A 44 -51.43 8.24 8.96
N SER A 45 -52.16 7.14 9.19
CA SER A 45 -53.51 6.95 8.66
C SER A 45 -54.57 7.96 9.14
N PHE A 46 -54.25 8.77 10.15
CA PHE A 46 -55.18 9.73 10.76
C PHE A 46 -54.87 11.19 10.43
N GLY A 47 -53.70 11.48 9.85
CA GLY A 47 -53.34 12.83 9.44
C GLY A 47 -51.83 13.11 9.44
N THR A 48 -51.51 14.39 9.34
CA THR A 48 -50.14 14.90 9.18
C THR A 48 -49.88 16.05 10.16
N VAL A 49 -48.67 16.12 10.71
CA VAL A 49 -48.17 17.25 11.52
C VAL A 49 -46.77 17.67 11.05
N THR A 50 -46.47 18.97 11.14
CA THR A 50 -45.15 19.53 10.84
C THR A 50 -44.46 19.90 12.14
N SER A 51 -43.16 19.62 12.27
CA SER A 51 -42.34 20.04 13.40
C SER A 51 -42.21 21.57 13.50
N ASP A 52 -41.70 22.04 14.64
CA ASP A 52 -41.14 23.39 14.72
C ASP A 52 -39.98 23.56 13.71
N VAL A 53 -39.70 24.81 13.34
CA VAL A 53 -38.65 25.16 12.38
C VAL A 53 -37.29 25.11 13.07
N ALA A 54 -36.37 24.34 12.51
CA ALA A 54 -34.95 24.36 12.86
C ALA A 54 -34.17 25.18 11.83
N SER A 55 -33.52 26.26 12.25
CA SER A 55 -32.68 27.08 11.36
C SER A 55 -31.22 26.65 11.44
N LEU A 56 -30.59 26.46 10.28
CA LEU A 56 -29.18 26.12 10.17
C LEU A 56 -28.33 27.40 10.05
N SER A 57 -27.35 27.54 10.93
CA SER A 57 -26.32 28.56 10.81
C SER A 57 -25.03 27.94 10.28
N VAL A 58 -24.50 28.49 9.20
CA VAL A 58 -23.22 28.07 8.60
C VAL A 58 -22.36 29.31 8.48
N ALA A 59 -21.24 29.29 9.18
CA ALA A 59 -20.23 30.34 9.12
C ALA A 59 -19.02 29.86 8.33
N ASP A 60 -18.31 30.82 7.76
CA ASP A 60 -17.03 30.57 7.14
C ASP A 60 -16.03 30.28 8.26
N ALA A 61 -15.50 29.05 8.32
CA ALA A 61 -14.43 28.71 9.27
C ALA A 61 -13.17 29.57 9.07
N SER A 62 -13.09 30.28 7.95
CA SER A 62 -11.97 31.11 7.56
C SER A 62 -12.14 32.60 7.91
N SER A 63 -13.25 33.03 8.50
CA SER A 63 -13.38 34.46 8.87
C SER A 63 -14.25 34.70 10.09
N ARG A 64 -13.92 35.76 10.82
CA ARG A 64 -14.75 36.30 11.91
C ARG A 64 -16.08 36.78 11.32
N ILE A 65 -17.18 36.57 12.05
CA ILE A 65 -18.47 37.16 11.70
C ILE A 65 -18.35 38.69 11.79
N ILE A 66 -18.49 39.36 10.64
CA ILE A 66 -18.43 40.84 10.52
C ILE A 66 -19.76 41.47 10.08
N ASN A 67 -20.80 40.68 9.81
CA ASN A 67 -22.09 41.25 9.43
C ASN A 67 -22.68 42.06 10.60
N GLY A 68 -22.95 43.35 10.37
CA GLY A 68 -23.41 44.30 11.40
C GLY A 68 -22.29 44.96 12.19
N LEU A 69 -21.01 44.64 11.93
CA LEU A 69 -19.86 45.25 12.59
C LEU A 69 -19.86 46.77 12.36
N GLN A 70 -19.59 47.53 13.41
CA GLN A 70 -19.44 49.00 13.37
C GLN A 70 -18.03 49.43 13.73
N VAL A 71 -17.37 48.70 14.63
CA VAL A 71 -16.05 49.03 15.15
C VAL A 71 -15.29 47.74 15.43
N LEU A 72 -14.00 47.70 15.06
CA LEU A 72 -13.08 46.61 15.36
C LEU A 72 -11.69 47.16 15.69
N TYR A 73 -11.20 46.84 16.87
CA TYR A 73 -9.82 47.11 17.30
C TYR A 73 -9.12 45.77 17.52
N ASN A 74 -8.05 45.52 16.77
CA ASN A 74 -7.26 44.27 16.84
C ASN A 74 -5.93 44.43 17.59
N PHE A 75 -5.58 45.66 17.99
CA PHE A 75 -4.39 45.99 18.78
C PHE A 75 -3.07 45.48 18.17
N LYS A 76 -2.96 45.47 16.84
CA LYS A 76 -1.79 44.98 16.10
C LYS A 76 -0.75 46.05 15.75
N GLU A 77 -0.93 47.30 16.18
CA GLU A 77 -0.03 48.40 15.84
C GLU A 77 1.37 48.24 16.45
N GLY A 78 1.47 47.59 17.61
CA GLY A 78 2.72 47.23 18.28
C GLY A 78 3.54 48.41 18.83
N SER A 79 3.18 49.67 18.52
CA SER A 79 3.82 50.88 19.03
C SER A 79 2.98 52.13 18.78
N GLY A 80 3.33 53.25 19.44
CA GLY A 80 2.69 54.55 19.22
C GLY A 80 1.43 54.78 20.06
N THR A 81 0.73 55.89 19.81
CA THR A 81 -0.42 56.35 20.62
C THR A 81 -1.78 56.09 19.96
N THR A 82 -1.81 55.52 18.76
CA THR A 82 -3.05 55.36 17.97
C THR A 82 -3.41 53.89 17.84
N ILE A 83 -4.68 53.57 18.02
CA ILE A 83 -5.27 52.25 17.76
C ILE A 83 -6.31 52.44 16.66
N ASN A 84 -6.14 51.75 15.54
CA ASN A 84 -6.95 51.99 14.35
C ASN A 84 -8.27 51.20 14.42
N ASP A 85 -9.37 51.83 14.02
CA ASP A 85 -10.62 51.14 13.76
C ASP A 85 -10.55 50.42 12.41
N VAL A 86 -10.22 49.14 12.43
CA VAL A 86 -10.05 48.31 11.23
C VAL A 86 -11.36 47.70 10.72
N SER A 87 -12.52 48.20 11.17
CA SER A 87 -13.83 47.70 10.72
C SER A 87 -14.11 47.96 9.24
N ASN A 88 -13.48 48.98 8.64
CA ASN A 88 -13.79 49.48 7.29
C ASN A 88 -15.26 49.93 7.12
N VAL A 89 -15.92 50.37 8.20
CA VAL A 89 -17.33 50.80 8.17
C VAL A 89 -17.45 52.27 8.53
N GLY A 90 -17.95 53.09 7.59
CA GLY A 90 -18.20 54.52 7.82
C GLY A 90 -16.94 55.31 8.18
N THR A 91 -17.09 56.38 8.95
CA THR A 91 -15.95 57.16 9.45
C THR A 91 -15.22 56.39 10.55
N GLU A 92 -13.90 56.31 10.46
CA GLU A 92 -13.05 55.62 11.43
C GLU A 92 -13.22 56.22 12.84
N LEU A 93 -13.34 55.33 13.84
CA LEU A 93 -13.36 55.67 15.26
C LEU A 93 -12.03 55.32 15.92
N ASP A 94 -10.91 55.70 15.30
CA ASP A 94 -9.57 55.48 15.86
C ASP A 94 -9.45 56.00 17.29
N LEU A 95 -8.80 55.22 18.14
CA LEU A 95 -8.59 55.56 19.53
C LEU A 95 -7.21 56.20 19.72
N THR A 96 -7.13 57.15 20.65
CA THR A 96 -5.88 57.74 21.12
C THR A 96 -5.62 57.33 22.56
N ILE A 97 -4.40 56.88 22.83
CA ILE A 97 -3.87 56.59 24.16
C ILE A 97 -3.38 57.90 24.77
N ASP A 98 -3.98 58.33 25.89
CA ASP A 98 -3.63 59.61 26.52
C ASP A 98 -2.23 59.57 27.18
N ASP A 99 -1.81 58.43 27.73
CA ASP A 99 -0.52 58.27 28.42
C ASP A 99 0.09 56.88 28.19
N LEU A 100 1.25 56.82 27.52
CA LEU A 100 2.01 55.60 27.24
C LEU A 100 2.95 55.17 28.38
N GLU A 101 3.14 55.99 29.43
CA GLU A 101 3.81 55.51 30.66
C GLU A 101 2.88 54.59 31.47
N LEU A 102 1.57 54.62 31.17
CA LEU A 102 0.52 53.89 31.85
C LEU A 102 -0.17 52.83 30.97
N ALA A 103 0.31 52.65 29.73
CA ALA A 103 -0.08 51.58 28.81
C ALA A 103 1.12 51.12 27.97
N SER A 104 1.25 49.82 27.73
CA SER A 104 2.35 49.22 26.99
C SER A 104 1.85 48.26 25.91
N TRP A 105 2.45 48.35 24.72
CA TRP A 105 2.22 47.37 23.65
C TRP A 105 2.91 46.05 24.00
N THR A 106 2.22 44.96 23.71
CA THR A 106 2.73 43.59 23.78
C THR A 106 2.80 43.03 22.35
N ASP A 107 3.35 41.83 22.19
CA ASP A 107 3.46 41.18 20.86
C ASP A 107 2.09 41.02 20.16
N GLU A 108 0.99 40.95 20.93
CA GLU A 108 -0.34 40.59 20.42
C GLU A 108 -1.47 41.50 20.94
N GLY A 109 -1.15 42.63 21.59
CA GLY A 109 -2.19 43.46 22.23
C GLY A 109 -1.69 44.68 22.99
N LEU A 110 -2.60 45.38 23.67
CA LEU A 110 -2.32 46.58 24.47
C LEU A 110 -2.61 46.33 25.96
N ASN A 111 -1.56 46.38 26.77
CA ASN A 111 -1.63 46.24 28.23
C ASN A 111 -1.82 47.60 28.90
N ILE A 112 -2.82 47.71 29.79
CA ILE A 112 -3.07 48.87 30.63
C ILE A 112 -2.67 48.53 32.07
N HIS A 113 -1.76 49.32 32.64
CA HIS A 113 -1.23 49.12 34.00
C HIS A 113 -1.28 50.40 34.83
N GLY A 114 -2.22 51.29 34.51
CA GLY A 114 -2.40 52.59 35.16
C GLY A 114 -3.66 53.30 34.67
N ASN A 115 -3.89 54.52 35.13
CA ASN A 115 -5.11 55.28 34.83
C ASN A 115 -5.13 55.93 33.44
N SER A 116 -4.38 55.38 32.47
CA SER A 116 -4.41 55.83 31.08
C SER A 116 -5.83 55.70 30.52
N ARG A 117 -6.24 56.70 29.74
CA ARG A 117 -7.51 56.71 29.04
C ARG A 117 -7.26 56.52 27.56
N ILE A 118 -7.98 55.58 26.97
CA ILE A 118 -7.98 55.36 25.54
C ILE A 118 -9.34 55.79 25.00
N LYS A 119 -9.38 56.83 24.15
CA LYS A 119 -10.64 57.46 23.72
C LYS A 119 -10.72 57.60 22.21
N SER A 120 -11.91 57.49 21.64
CA SER A 120 -12.11 57.72 20.20
C SER A 120 -11.87 59.17 19.82
N SER A 121 -11.21 59.37 18.67
CA SER A 121 -10.88 60.67 18.09
C SER A 121 -12.13 61.44 17.67
N ASN A 122 -13.17 60.72 17.26
CA ASN A 122 -14.48 61.27 16.88
C ASN A 122 -15.61 60.81 17.82
N ILE A 123 -16.71 61.56 17.83
CA ILE A 123 -17.97 61.14 18.46
C ILE A 123 -18.43 59.86 17.76
N ALA A 124 -18.96 58.90 18.51
CA ALA A 124 -19.33 57.57 18.03
C ALA A 124 -20.66 57.57 17.23
N THR A 125 -20.93 58.63 16.45
CA THR A 125 -22.21 58.87 15.76
C THR A 125 -22.61 57.69 14.88
N LYS A 126 -21.67 57.11 14.11
CA LYS A 126 -21.99 55.94 13.25
C LYS A 126 -22.54 54.75 14.03
N LEU A 127 -21.95 54.47 15.19
CA LEU A 127 -22.34 53.35 16.04
C LEU A 127 -23.66 53.66 16.77
N ILE A 128 -23.79 54.87 17.30
CA ILE A 128 -25.00 55.31 18.01
C ILE A 128 -26.22 55.31 17.08
N ASP A 129 -26.10 55.90 15.89
CA ASP A 129 -27.19 55.95 14.91
C ASP A 129 -27.57 54.54 14.43
N ALA A 130 -26.57 53.69 14.18
CA ALA A 130 -26.79 52.32 13.77
C ALA A 130 -27.56 51.52 14.83
N CYS A 131 -27.13 51.56 16.10
CA CYS A 131 -27.82 50.89 17.20
C CYS A 131 -29.23 51.47 17.44
N LYS A 132 -29.42 52.79 17.35
CA LYS A 132 -30.76 53.41 17.42
C LYS A 132 -31.70 52.89 16.35
N SER A 133 -31.18 52.73 15.12
CA SER A 133 -31.98 52.30 13.97
C SER A 133 -32.43 50.83 14.07
N THR A 134 -31.58 49.95 14.62
CA THR A 134 -31.86 48.53 14.75
C THR A 134 -32.51 48.17 16.07
N ASN A 135 -32.37 49.02 17.09
CA ASN A 135 -32.65 48.72 18.49
C ASN A 135 -31.87 47.50 19.00
N GLU A 136 -30.66 47.30 18.47
CA GLU A 136 -29.83 46.14 18.75
C GLU A 136 -28.35 46.50 18.91
N ILE A 137 -27.64 45.74 19.73
CA ILE A 137 -26.20 45.87 19.90
C ILE A 137 -25.58 44.51 20.27
N THR A 138 -24.37 44.27 19.78
CA THR A 138 -23.47 43.27 20.37
C THR A 138 -22.15 43.93 20.69
N PHE A 139 -21.63 43.70 21.89
CA PHE A 139 -20.26 43.98 22.26
C PHE A 139 -19.54 42.66 22.46
N GLU A 140 -18.32 42.53 21.95
CA GLU A 140 -17.41 41.45 22.32
C GLU A 140 -15.98 41.95 22.50
N ALA A 141 -15.23 41.30 23.39
CA ALA A 141 -13.82 41.55 23.57
C ALA A 141 -13.06 40.30 24.03
N TRP A 142 -11.78 40.25 23.67
CA TRP A 142 -10.80 39.33 24.23
C TRP A 142 -9.85 40.12 25.14
N VAL A 143 -9.87 39.76 26.42
CA VAL A 143 -9.16 40.48 27.46
C VAL A 143 -8.42 39.53 28.41
N LEU A 144 -7.29 39.97 28.94
CA LEU A 144 -6.55 39.31 30.01
C LEU A 144 -6.47 40.26 31.21
N PRO A 145 -7.41 40.19 32.17
CA PRO A 145 -7.41 41.06 33.34
C PRO A 145 -6.23 40.71 34.27
N SER A 146 -5.53 41.72 34.80
CA SER A 146 -4.35 41.51 35.65
C SER A 146 -4.63 41.55 37.16
N ASN A 147 -5.78 42.09 37.58
CA ASN A 147 -6.10 42.38 38.99
C ASN A 147 -7.47 41.85 39.47
N LEU A 148 -7.75 40.58 39.20
CA LEU A 148 -9.04 39.92 39.51
C LEU A 148 -9.39 39.85 41.02
N THR A 149 -8.42 39.98 41.93
CA THR A 149 -8.65 39.78 43.38
C THR A 149 -8.30 40.98 44.27
N THR A 150 -7.66 42.01 43.73
CA THR A 150 -7.04 43.09 44.52
C THR A 150 -7.76 44.43 44.41
N ARG A 151 -8.63 44.62 43.40
CA ARG A 151 -9.25 45.91 43.11
C ARG A 151 -10.72 45.96 43.54
N SER A 152 -11.03 46.82 44.50
CA SER A 152 -12.37 46.98 45.10
C SER A 152 -13.27 48.00 44.41
N LEU A 153 -12.77 48.70 43.40
CA LEU A 153 -13.54 49.68 42.63
C LEU A 153 -14.23 49.02 41.42
N HIS A 154 -15.30 49.64 40.93
CA HIS A 154 -16.02 49.22 39.72
C HIS A 154 -15.32 49.83 38.50
N THR A 155 -14.46 49.06 37.85
CA THR A 155 -13.53 49.51 36.81
C THR A 155 -14.14 49.51 35.41
N ARG A 156 -13.71 50.43 34.54
CA ARG A 156 -14.27 50.58 33.18
C ARG A 156 -13.44 49.85 32.15
N LEU A 157 -13.96 48.71 31.70
CA LEU A 157 -13.36 47.96 30.60
C LEU A 157 -13.68 48.66 29.27
N PHE A 158 -14.97 48.85 28.97
CA PHE A 158 -15.42 49.54 27.76
C PHE A 158 -16.61 50.43 28.05
N THR A 159 -16.71 51.61 27.43
CA THR A 159 -17.92 52.43 27.52
C THR A 159 -18.21 53.17 26.21
N ILE A 160 -19.51 53.38 25.95
CA ILE A 160 -20.02 54.39 25.03
C ILE A 160 -20.62 55.48 25.90
N GLY A 161 -19.84 56.52 26.18
CA GLY A 161 -20.16 57.46 27.24
C GLY A 161 -19.69 58.88 26.98
N LYS A 162 -19.95 59.74 27.96
CA LYS A 162 -19.31 61.05 28.07
C LYS A 162 -18.03 60.91 28.89
N ASP A 163 -17.15 61.90 28.79
CA ASP A 163 -16.01 62.07 29.70
C ASP A 163 -16.50 62.48 31.11
N ASP A 164 -17.31 61.63 31.74
CA ASP A 164 -17.84 61.77 33.08
C ASP A 164 -18.17 60.41 33.72
N TYR A 165 -18.40 60.42 35.04
CA TYR A 165 -18.53 59.20 35.83
C TYR A 165 -19.83 58.40 35.61
N HIS A 166 -20.89 59.00 35.05
CA HIS A 166 -22.27 58.48 35.18
C HIS A 166 -23.16 58.70 33.95
N LYS A 167 -22.60 58.98 32.76
CA LYS A 167 -23.39 59.12 31.54
C LYS A 167 -22.89 58.19 30.44
N ARG A 168 -23.65 57.11 30.24
CA ARG A 168 -23.34 56.01 29.31
C ARG A 168 -24.59 55.60 28.55
N ASN A 169 -24.43 55.37 27.25
CA ASN A 169 -25.40 54.58 26.50
C ASN A 169 -25.17 53.08 26.75
N PHE A 170 -23.89 52.69 26.89
CA PHE A 170 -23.48 51.32 27.14
C PHE A 170 -22.17 51.29 27.95
N GLY A 171 -21.98 50.28 28.80
CA GLY A 171 -20.75 50.07 29.53
C GLY A 171 -20.50 48.61 29.89
N VAL A 172 -19.23 48.25 30.03
CA VAL A 172 -18.74 46.98 30.54
C VAL A 172 -17.89 47.30 31.76
N VAL A 173 -18.28 46.75 32.90
CA VAL A 173 -17.70 47.09 34.19
C VAL A 173 -17.20 45.82 34.86
N GLN A 174 -15.96 45.89 35.34
CA GLN A 174 -15.39 44.81 36.15
C GLN A 174 -15.28 45.24 37.61
N HIS A 175 -15.73 44.38 38.51
CA HIS A 175 -15.53 44.47 39.95
C HIS A 175 -14.91 43.17 40.44
N LYS A 176 -13.62 43.18 40.82
CA LYS A 176 -12.86 41.96 41.14
C LYS A 176 -12.92 40.96 39.97
N ASN A 177 -13.45 39.75 40.20
CA ASN A 177 -13.67 38.73 39.18
C ASN A 177 -15.08 38.79 38.59
N GLU A 178 -15.91 39.75 38.96
CA GLU A 178 -17.26 39.93 38.39
C GLU A 178 -17.20 40.91 37.23
N VAL A 179 -17.87 40.58 36.13
CA VAL A 179 -18.15 41.48 35.01
C VAL A 179 -19.65 41.65 34.88
N TYR A 180 -20.09 42.88 34.69
CA TYR A 180 -21.47 43.21 34.40
C TYR A 180 -21.56 44.30 33.35
N TYR A 181 -22.73 44.43 32.75
CA TYR A 181 -22.98 45.36 31.67
C TYR A 181 -23.92 46.47 32.14
N LEU A 182 -23.74 47.67 31.60
CA LEU A 182 -24.63 48.81 31.78
C LEU A 182 -25.28 49.10 30.44
N LEU A 183 -26.61 49.15 30.39
CA LEU A 183 -27.33 49.47 29.16
C LEU A 183 -28.42 50.50 29.43
N ARG A 184 -28.27 51.67 28.81
CA ARG A 184 -29.30 52.71 28.86
C ARG A 184 -30.38 52.42 27.82
N ASN A 185 -31.62 52.60 28.20
CA ASN A 185 -32.79 52.47 27.34
C ASN A 185 -33.84 53.54 27.69
N SER A 186 -34.91 53.65 26.91
CA SER A 186 -35.97 54.65 27.10
C SER A 186 -36.72 54.58 28.42
N ASN A 187 -36.58 53.49 29.19
CA ASN A 187 -37.14 53.32 30.53
C ASN A 187 -36.12 53.53 31.66
N SER A 188 -34.82 53.69 31.37
CA SER A 188 -33.80 53.87 32.40
C SER A 188 -34.01 55.15 33.20
N ALA A 189 -33.90 55.06 34.53
CA ALA A 189 -34.16 56.18 35.45
C ALA A 189 -33.02 57.21 35.50
N ASP A 190 -31.80 56.81 35.15
CA ASP A 190 -30.63 57.67 35.07
C ASP A 190 -29.92 57.57 33.71
N LEU A 191 -28.87 58.37 33.55
CA LEU A 191 -28.07 58.40 32.34
C LEU A 191 -26.92 57.38 32.34
N ASN A 192 -26.75 56.60 33.41
CA ASN A 192 -25.65 55.65 33.59
C ASN A 192 -25.99 54.24 33.08
N GLY A 193 -27.27 54.00 32.79
CA GLY A 193 -27.79 52.74 32.27
C GLY A 193 -28.10 51.75 33.39
N ASP A 194 -28.98 50.80 33.08
CA ASP A 194 -29.39 49.77 34.03
C ASP A 194 -28.30 48.68 34.13
N VAL A 195 -28.00 48.22 35.35
CA VAL A 195 -27.07 47.11 35.59
C VAL A 195 -27.70 45.80 35.10
N LEU A 196 -26.98 45.11 34.22
CA LEU A 196 -27.38 43.85 33.61
C LEU A 196 -26.51 42.72 34.14
N GLY A 197 -27.11 41.84 34.93
CA GLY A 197 -26.50 40.57 35.31
C GLY A 197 -25.18 40.69 36.07
N TYR A 198 -24.62 39.56 36.46
CA TYR A 198 -23.24 39.45 36.92
C TYR A 198 -22.70 38.11 36.46
N ASP A 199 -21.51 38.11 35.88
CA ASP A 199 -20.78 36.88 35.57
C ASP A 199 -19.40 36.89 36.19
N THR A 200 -18.88 35.71 36.54
CA THR A 200 -17.56 35.57 37.14
C THR A 200 -16.54 35.12 36.11
N ILE A 201 -15.60 35.99 35.76
CA ILE A 201 -14.54 35.67 34.82
C ILE A 201 -13.39 34.93 35.50
N SER A 202 -12.88 33.91 34.80
CA SER A 202 -11.76 33.09 35.26
C SER A 202 -10.39 33.78 35.13
N VAL A 203 -9.37 33.27 35.83
CA VAL A 203 -7.98 33.72 35.65
C VAL A 203 -7.48 33.23 34.29
N GLY A 204 -7.23 34.14 33.35
CA GLY A 204 -6.74 33.81 32.02
C GLY A 204 -7.23 34.76 30.94
N LEU A 205 -6.86 34.45 29.69
CA LEU A 205 -7.38 35.14 28.51
C LEU A 205 -8.84 34.74 28.32
N THR A 206 -9.74 35.71 28.36
CA THR A 206 -11.18 35.49 28.38
C THR A 206 -11.85 36.26 27.25
N HIS A 207 -12.76 35.58 26.55
CA HIS A 207 -13.70 36.22 25.64
C HIS A 207 -14.98 36.58 26.41
N ILE A 208 -15.36 37.84 26.37
CA ILE A 208 -16.59 38.33 26.97
C ILE A 208 -17.47 38.93 25.88
N ALA A 209 -18.77 38.63 25.90
CA ALA A 209 -19.72 39.24 24.97
C ALA A 209 -21.08 39.50 25.61
N VAL A 210 -21.76 40.55 25.15
CA VAL A 210 -23.16 40.81 25.47
C VAL A 210 -23.92 41.17 24.20
N THR A 211 -25.12 40.64 24.09
CA THR A 211 -26.03 40.88 22.97
C THR A 211 -27.32 41.47 23.50
N ARG A 212 -27.90 42.41 22.77
CA ARG A 212 -29.25 42.92 23.00
C ARG A 212 -30.01 42.93 21.68
N LYS A 213 -31.10 42.16 21.63
CA LYS A 213 -32.04 42.08 20.51
C LYS A 213 -33.17 43.10 20.62
N SER A 214 -33.78 43.41 19.49
CA SER A 214 -34.84 44.42 19.34
C SER A 214 -36.11 44.10 20.16
N ASP A 215 -36.33 42.83 20.48
CA ASP A 215 -37.44 42.34 21.30
C ASP A 215 -37.25 42.53 22.82
N GLY A 216 -36.09 43.02 23.27
CA GLY A 216 -35.82 43.19 24.70
C GLY A 216 -34.82 42.18 25.27
N THR A 217 -34.53 41.10 24.54
CA THR A 217 -33.70 40.00 25.04
C THR A 217 -32.24 40.45 25.14
N VAL A 218 -31.65 40.30 26.32
CA VAL A 218 -30.22 40.50 26.59
C VAL A 218 -29.62 39.15 26.95
N LYS A 219 -28.46 38.82 26.35
CA LYS A 219 -27.69 37.63 26.70
C LYS A 219 -26.23 37.96 26.92
N LEU A 220 -25.65 37.36 27.95
CA LEU A 220 -24.23 37.46 28.31
C LEU A 220 -23.55 36.14 27.94
N TYR A 221 -22.31 36.23 27.47
CA TYR A 221 -21.49 35.10 27.08
C TYR A 221 -20.08 35.21 27.63
N GLU A 222 -19.55 34.09 28.13
CA GLU A 222 -18.15 33.90 28.48
C GLU A 222 -17.58 32.77 27.63
N ASN A 223 -16.46 33.01 26.96
CA ASN A 223 -15.75 32.00 26.17
C ASN A 223 -16.65 31.30 25.13
N GLY A 224 -17.51 32.09 24.48
CA GLY A 224 -18.48 31.61 23.49
C GLY A 224 -19.77 31.01 24.05
N VAL A 225 -19.85 30.76 25.37
CA VAL A 225 -20.97 30.08 26.03
C VAL A 225 -21.91 31.08 26.69
N GLU A 226 -23.22 30.91 26.52
CA GLU A 226 -24.24 31.73 27.19
C GLU A 226 -24.23 31.48 28.70
N VAL A 227 -24.05 32.53 29.50
CA VAL A 227 -23.99 32.47 30.97
C VAL A 227 -25.24 33.06 31.63
N GLU A 228 -25.88 34.03 30.99
CA GLU A 228 -27.08 34.68 31.51
C GLU A 228 -27.99 35.18 30.36
N SER A 229 -29.30 35.16 30.61
CA SER A 229 -30.32 35.64 29.68
C SER A 229 -31.44 36.32 30.46
N LEU A 230 -31.77 37.56 30.06
CA LEU A 230 -32.81 38.38 30.68
C LEU A 230 -33.58 39.17 29.64
N THR A 231 -34.73 39.72 30.04
CA THR A 231 -35.52 40.63 29.19
C THR A 231 -35.57 42.00 29.84
N LEU A 232 -35.19 43.03 29.11
CA LEU A 232 -35.21 44.41 29.58
C LEU A 232 -36.11 45.23 28.65
N SER A 233 -37.17 45.82 29.19
CA SER A 233 -38.10 46.68 28.43
C SER A 233 -37.46 48.00 27.99
N GLY A 234 -37.96 48.61 26.91
CA GLY A 234 -37.45 49.88 26.39
C GLY A 234 -36.58 49.71 25.13
N ASP A 235 -36.22 50.83 24.52
CA ASP A 235 -35.46 50.92 23.28
C ASP A 235 -34.32 51.95 23.38
N PHE A 236 -33.49 52.06 22.35
CA PHE A 236 -32.34 52.98 22.31
C PHE A 236 -32.69 54.41 21.86
N SER A 237 -33.98 54.76 21.75
CA SER A 237 -34.41 56.08 21.25
C SER A 237 -33.84 57.26 22.05
N ASN A 238 -33.54 57.06 23.34
CA ASN A 238 -32.99 58.08 24.23
C ASN A 238 -31.45 58.10 24.35
N TRP A 239 -30.74 57.28 23.57
CA TRP A 239 -29.27 57.30 23.54
C TRP A 239 -28.77 58.69 23.19
N ALA A 240 -27.76 59.17 23.91
CA ALA A 240 -27.14 60.47 23.64
C ALA A 240 -26.25 60.39 22.40
N ASP A 241 -26.31 61.41 21.55
CA ASP A 241 -25.62 61.44 20.26
C ASP A 241 -24.20 62.01 20.34
N ASP A 242 -23.81 62.60 21.47
CA ASP A 242 -22.52 63.28 21.68
C ASP A 242 -21.47 62.40 22.39
N PHE A 243 -21.72 61.09 22.49
CA PHE A 243 -20.87 60.16 23.26
C PHE A 243 -19.73 59.55 22.43
N ARG A 244 -18.67 59.14 23.11
CA ARG A 244 -17.43 58.56 22.57
C ARG A 244 -17.21 57.15 23.08
N ILE A 245 -16.33 56.43 22.41
CA ILE A 245 -15.83 55.13 22.89
C ILE A 245 -14.66 55.39 23.82
N PHE A 246 -14.67 54.70 24.97
CA PHE A 246 -13.54 54.65 25.89
C PHE A 246 -13.17 53.20 26.22
N LEU A 247 -11.87 52.94 26.29
CA LEU A 247 -11.28 51.72 26.83
C LEU A 247 -10.45 52.05 28.07
N GLY A 248 -10.46 51.16 29.06
CA GLY A 248 -9.64 51.27 30.26
C GLY A 248 -10.10 52.32 31.26
N ASN A 249 -10.57 53.50 30.84
CA ASN A 249 -11.07 54.54 31.74
C ASN A 249 -11.98 55.50 30.97
N ASP A 250 -13.09 55.95 31.55
CA ASP A 250 -14.04 56.86 30.90
C ASP A 250 -14.02 58.29 31.46
N ALA A 251 -13.31 58.51 32.58
CA ALA A 251 -13.04 59.82 33.17
C ALA A 251 -11.65 59.78 33.84
N ALA A 252 -10.96 60.92 33.96
CA ALA A 252 -9.68 61.00 34.68
C ALA A 252 -9.87 60.67 36.18
N SER A 253 -9.81 59.38 36.51
CA SER A 253 -10.26 58.83 37.78
C SER A 253 -9.60 57.51 38.15
N ASP A 254 -9.81 57.07 39.39
CA ASP A 254 -9.32 55.80 39.93
C ASP A 254 -10.17 54.58 39.53
N TYR A 255 -11.23 54.76 38.71
CA TYR A 255 -12.07 53.66 38.19
C TYR A 255 -11.51 53.02 36.90
N PHE A 256 -10.20 53.13 36.65
CA PHE A 256 -9.57 52.53 35.48
C PHE A 256 -9.54 50.99 35.54
N TRP A 257 -9.42 50.32 34.41
CA TRP A 257 -9.26 48.89 34.29
C TRP A 257 -7.80 48.55 34.00
N GLU A 258 -7.33 47.40 34.50
CA GLU A 258 -5.96 46.92 34.28
C GLU A 258 -5.99 45.52 33.68
N GLY A 259 -5.15 45.33 32.67
CA GLY A 259 -5.08 44.10 31.89
C GLY A 259 -4.76 44.39 30.42
N THR A 260 -4.73 43.32 29.63
CA THR A 260 -4.38 43.40 28.21
C THR A 260 -5.62 43.24 27.34
N TYR A 261 -5.79 44.13 26.36
CA TYR A 261 -6.75 43.96 25.26
C TYR A 261 -6.07 43.28 24.08
N TYR A 262 -6.75 42.30 23.50
CA TYR A 262 -6.32 41.61 22.28
C TYR A 262 -7.30 41.85 21.12
N LEU A 263 -8.59 42.04 21.43
CA LEU A 263 -9.61 42.37 20.43
C LEU A 263 -10.80 43.05 21.10
N THR A 264 -11.38 44.05 20.45
CA THR A 264 -12.66 44.67 20.85
C THR A 264 -13.49 44.91 19.59
N ALA A 265 -14.75 44.44 19.57
CA ALA A 265 -15.66 44.63 18.46
C ALA A 265 -17.07 45.03 18.93
N VAL A 266 -17.74 45.87 18.14
CA VAL A 266 -19.13 46.28 18.40
C VAL A 266 -19.95 46.17 17.13
N PHE A 267 -21.14 45.55 17.24
CA PHE A 267 -22.09 45.35 16.16
C PHE A 267 -23.38 46.10 16.44
N ASN A 268 -24.06 46.54 15.37
CA ASN A 268 -25.38 47.16 15.43
C ASN A 268 -26.53 46.14 15.41
N ARG A 269 -26.26 44.86 15.68
CA ARG A 269 -27.26 43.79 15.76
C ARG A 269 -26.92 42.83 16.87
N ALA A 270 -27.90 42.07 17.34
CA ALA A 270 -27.66 40.95 18.24
C ALA A 270 -27.06 39.77 17.45
N LEU A 271 -25.83 39.37 17.77
CA LEU A 271 -25.27 38.10 17.33
C LEU A 271 -25.99 36.97 18.08
N ASN A 272 -26.25 35.86 17.40
CA ASN A 272 -26.80 34.68 18.07
C ASN A 272 -25.68 33.85 18.74
N GLY A 273 -26.05 32.88 19.59
CA GLY A 273 -25.07 32.08 20.33
C GLY A 273 -24.09 31.29 19.44
N PHE A 274 -24.49 30.87 18.25
CA PHE A 274 -23.57 30.23 17.29
C PHE A 274 -22.55 31.23 16.74
N GLU A 275 -22.98 32.44 16.39
CA GLU A 275 -22.08 33.49 15.89
C GLU A 275 -21.08 33.94 16.97
N ILE A 276 -21.53 34.03 18.23
CA ILE A 276 -20.66 34.29 19.39
C ILE A 276 -19.64 33.15 19.57
N GLN A 277 -20.09 31.90 19.59
CA GLN A 277 -19.20 30.74 19.70
C GLN A 277 -18.21 30.66 18.53
N HIS A 278 -18.63 31.00 17.31
CA HIS A 278 -17.77 31.07 16.14
C HIS A 278 -16.68 32.13 16.32
N ASN A 279 -17.07 33.36 16.67
CA ASN A 279 -16.14 34.45 16.93
C ASN A 279 -15.18 34.16 18.10
N TYR A 280 -15.62 33.41 19.11
CA TYR A 280 -14.74 32.85 20.14
C TYR A 280 -13.75 31.84 19.54
N ASN A 281 -14.21 30.86 18.78
CA ASN A 281 -13.34 29.86 18.17
C ASN A 281 -12.30 30.47 17.21
N MET A 282 -12.63 31.60 16.57
CA MET A 282 -11.69 32.36 15.73
C MET A 282 -10.55 33.03 16.52
N GLY A 283 -10.69 33.19 17.84
CA GLY A 283 -9.66 33.80 18.68
C GLY A 283 -9.36 35.26 18.35
N VAL A 284 -8.18 35.72 18.74
CA VAL A 284 -7.72 37.12 18.62
C VAL A 284 -6.94 37.40 17.32
N ASN A 285 -6.53 36.36 16.60
CA ASN A 285 -5.63 36.47 15.45
C ASN A 285 -6.22 35.86 14.17
N VAL A 286 -6.73 36.73 13.29
CA VAL A 286 -7.22 36.35 11.95
C VAL A 286 -6.08 36.18 10.94
N ASP A 287 -4.81 36.35 11.34
CA ASP A 287 -3.62 36.17 10.47
C ASP A 287 -2.78 34.95 10.85
N GLU A 288 -3.41 33.86 11.30
CA GLU A 288 -2.65 32.64 11.53
C GLU A 288 -2.45 31.81 10.25
N VAL A 289 -1.20 31.39 10.03
CA VAL A 289 -0.87 30.25 9.15
C VAL A 289 -1.82 29.08 9.44
N PRO A 290 -2.09 28.19 8.47
CA PRO A 290 -3.02 27.08 8.67
C PRO A 290 -2.77 26.33 9.98
N SER A 291 -3.83 26.02 10.72
CA SER A 291 -3.79 25.24 11.96
C SER A 291 -4.48 23.90 11.74
N PHE A 292 -3.84 22.81 12.17
CA PHE A 292 -4.42 21.48 12.03
C PHE A 292 -5.45 21.22 13.13
N THR A 293 -6.74 21.14 12.77
CA THR A 293 -7.81 20.65 13.65
C THR A 293 -7.82 19.14 13.75
N VAL A 294 -7.29 18.45 12.73
CA VAL A 294 -7.01 17.02 12.75
C VAL A 294 -5.59 16.83 12.22
N SER A 295 -4.70 16.35 13.09
CA SER A 295 -3.38 15.85 12.67
C SER A 295 -3.48 14.37 12.31
N PRO A 296 -2.66 13.88 11.36
CA PRO A 296 -2.60 12.46 11.07
C PRO A 296 -2.25 11.68 12.34
N GLN A 297 -2.80 10.46 12.43
CA GLN A 297 -2.58 9.55 13.55
C GLN A 297 -1.82 8.33 13.06
N ASP A 298 -1.02 7.74 13.95
CA ASP A 298 -0.29 6.50 13.68
C ASP A 298 -1.24 5.43 13.11
N GLN A 299 -0.78 4.75 12.06
CA GLN A 299 -1.53 3.68 11.42
C GLN A 299 -0.85 2.35 11.72
N PHE A 300 -1.65 1.30 11.95
CA PHE A 300 -1.19 -0.07 12.11
C PHE A 300 -1.80 -0.89 10.99
N VAL A 301 -0.98 -1.25 10.00
CA VAL A 301 -1.43 -1.85 8.74
C VAL A 301 -0.58 -3.09 8.48
N VAL A 302 -1.18 -4.14 7.92
CA VAL A 302 -0.44 -5.32 7.45
C VAL A 302 0.24 -4.97 6.13
N GLU A 303 1.45 -5.47 5.89
CA GLU A 303 2.12 -5.26 4.60
C GLU A 303 1.21 -5.64 3.42
N ASN A 304 1.22 -4.83 2.35
CA ASN A 304 0.37 -4.95 1.15
C ASN A 304 -1.12 -4.65 1.35
N GLU A 305 -1.52 -4.16 2.52
CA GLU A 305 -2.85 -3.59 2.73
C GLU A 305 -2.86 -2.06 2.53
N VAL A 306 -4.06 -1.50 2.41
CA VAL A 306 -4.26 -0.06 2.22
C VAL A 306 -4.05 0.70 3.53
N ALA A 307 -3.15 1.69 3.53
CA ALA A 307 -3.03 2.68 4.60
C ALA A 307 -3.81 3.95 4.26
N THR A 308 -4.43 4.56 5.28
CA THR A 308 -5.12 5.85 5.15
C THR A 308 -4.67 6.82 6.24
N PHE A 309 -4.17 7.99 5.84
CA PHE A 309 -3.91 9.11 6.75
C PHE A 309 -4.86 10.27 6.42
N SER A 310 -5.35 10.96 7.46
CA SER A 310 -6.21 12.13 7.30
C SER A 310 -5.62 13.32 8.05
N ALA A 311 -5.68 14.50 7.45
CA ALA A 311 -5.29 15.75 8.06
C ALA A 311 -6.27 16.84 7.63
N LEU A 312 -6.79 17.59 8.60
CA LEU A 312 -7.64 18.75 8.35
C LEU A 312 -6.95 19.97 8.95
N ALA A 313 -6.67 20.94 8.10
CA ALA A 313 -6.21 22.24 8.50
C ALA A 313 -7.27 23.30 8.18
N VAL A 314 -7.42 24.22 9.12
CA VAL A 314 -8.27 25.40 8.99
C VAL A 314 -7.36 26.61 8.87
N SER A 315 -7.73 27.54 8.01
CA SER A 315 -7.08 28.84 7.87
C SER A 315 -8.11 29.81 7.36
N VAL A 316 -7.81 31.10 7.52
CA VAL A 316 -8.62 32.20 7.00
C VAL A 316 -8.59 32.35 5.48
N ASN A 317 -7.62 31.69 4.85
CA ASN A 317 -7.44 31.61 3.42
C ASN A 317 -7.61 30.15 2.95
N PRO A 318 -8.02 29.89 1.69
CA PRO A 318 -8.10 28.54 1.16
C PRO A 318 -6.83 27.74 1.41
N VAL A 319 -6.99 26.53 1.95
CA VAL A 319 -5.89 25.65 2.32
C VAL A 319 -5.62 24.67 1.19
N SER A 320 -4.35 24.54 0.82
CA SER A 320 -3.82 23.47 -0.02
C SER A 320 -2.99 22.51 0.83
N TYR A 321 -3.01 21.23 0.49
CA TYR A 321 -2.27 20.18 1.21
C TYR A 321 -1.12 19.64 0.37
N GLN A 322 -0.08 19.15 1.02
CA GLN A 322 0.98 18.36 0.43
C GLN A 322 1.48 17.34 1.47
N TRP A 323 1.29 16.04 1.20
CA TRP A 323 1.81 14.98 2.06
C TRP A 323 3.29 14.73 1.84
N ARG A 324 3.98 14.36 2.91
CA ARG A 324 5.39 13.99 2.92
C ARG A 324 5.61 12.67 3.63
N LYS A 325 6.48 11.83 3.07
CA LYS A 325 7.03 10.61 3.69
C LYS A 325 8.48 10.89 4.07
N ASN A 326 8.84 10.71 5.34
CA ASN A 326 10.18 10.98 5.88
C ASN A 326 10.73 12.36 5.45
N GLY A 327 9.89 13.38 5.53
CA GLY A 327 10.23 14.76 5.12
C GLY A 327 10.23 15.04 3.61
N THR A 328 10.04 14.04 2.75
CA THR A 328 10.02 14.20 1.28
C THR A 328 8.61 14.24 0.71
N ASN A 329 8.31 15.17 -0.20
CA ASN A 329 6.99 15.29 -0.82
C ASN A 329 6.60 14.02 -1.60
N ILE A 330 5.37 13.54 -1.39
CA ILE A 330 4.76 12.49 -2.19
C ILE A 330 4.07 13.15 -3.40
N PRO A 331 4.51 12.88 -4.64
CA PRO A 331 3.94 13.54 -5.82
C PRO A 331 2.43 13.31 -5.95
N GLY A 332 1.66 14.38 -6.16
CA GLY A 332 0.21 14.32 -6.36
C GLY A 332 -0.65 14.12 -5.11
N ALA A 333 -0.03 13.94 -3.94
CA ALA A 333 -0.75 13.78 -2.67
C ALA A 333 -1.16 15.14 -2.08
N THR A 334 -2.14 15.79 -2.71
CA THR A 334 -2.58 17.17 -2.39
C THR A 334 -3.95 17.29 -1.73
N GLN A 335 -4.55 16.15 -1.37
CA GLN A 335 -5.84 16.09 -0.68
C GLN A 335 -5.66 16.08 0.84
N SER A 336 -6.72 16.37 1.58
CA SER A 336 -6.78 16.23 3.05
C SER A 336 -6.67 14.78 3.54
N THR A 337 -6.72 13.80 2.63
CA THR A 337 -6.55 12.38 2.92
C THR A 337 -5.50 11.79 1.96
N LEU A 338 -4.59 11.00 2.51
CA LEU A 338 -3.64 10.18 1.77
C LEU A 338 -4.06 8.72 1.87
N VAL A 339 -4.24 8.06 0.73
CA VAL A 339 -4.56 6.62 0.64
C VAL A 339 -3.57 5.98 -0.32
N PHE A 340 -2.92 4.88 0.11
CA PHE A 340 -1.98 4.14 -0.73
C PHE A 340 -1.87 2.68 -0.27
N GLN A 341 -1.43 1.82 -1.18
CA GLN A 341 -1.06 0.43 -0.88
C GLN A 341 0.32 0.40 -0.23
N THR A 342 0.44 -0.29 0.90
CA THR A 342 1.69 -0.37 1.65
C THR A 342 2.66 -1.38 1.05
N THR A 343 3.96 -1.16 1.25
CA THR A 343 5.07 -2.06 0.90
C THR A 343 6.03 -2.17 2.08
N SER A 344 6.87 -3.20 2.14
CA SER A 344 7.93 -3.33 3.17
C SER A 344 8.79 -2.06 3.35
N ALA A 345 9.01 -1.29 2.27
CA ALA A 345 9.77 -0.04 2.31
C ALA A 345 9.03 1.13 3.01
N ASP A 346 7.77 0.95 3.40
CA ASP A 346 7.00 1.93 4.18
C ASP A 346 7.08 1.70 5.69
N GLY A 347 7.73 0.63 6.15
CA GLY A 347 7.87 0.30 7.57
C GLY A 347 8.55 1.42 8.36
N ASP A 348 7.96 1.77 9.51
CA ASP A 348 8.41 2.83 10.42
C ASP A 348 8.42 4.26 9.83
N ALA A 349 7.94 4.43 8.59
CA ALA A 349 7.98 5.71 7.91
C ALA A 349 7.09 6.75 8.60
N GLU A 350 7.59 7.97 8.66
CA GLU A 350 6.90 9.13 9.20
C GLU A 350 6.14 9.86 8.10
N PHE A 351 4.87 10.12 8.34
CA PHE A 351 3.98 10.88 7.47
C PHE A 351 3.64 12.22 8.12
N THR A 352 3.92 13.30 7.41
CA THR A 352 3.47 14.66 7.78
C THR A 352 2.67 15.26 6.63
N CYS A 353 1.75 16.16 6.95
CA CYS A 353 1.03 16.95 5.96
C CYS A 353 1.45 18.42 6.10
N VAL A 354 1.74 19.09 4.99
CA VAL A 354 1.95 20.55 4.95
C VAL A 354 0.67 21.19 4.45
N ALA A 355 0.08 22.05 5.29
CA ALA A 355 -1.04 22.89 4.92
C ALA A 355 -0.52 24.30 4.59
N THR A 356 -0.88 24.81 3.42
CA THR A 356 -0.45 26.14 2.94
C THR A 356 -1.66 26.98 2.56
N SER A 357 -1.69 28.21 3.04
CA SER A 357 -2.64 29.25 2.63
C SER A 357 -1.88 30.55 2.30
N ALA A 358 -2.59 31.60 1.91
CA ALA A 358 -1.97 32.90 1.64
C ALA A 358 -1.27 33.51 2.88
N SER A 359 -1.65 33.09 4.09
CA SER A 359 -1.04 33.53 5.36
C SER A 359 0.27 32.78 5.68
N GLY A 360 0.62 31.74 4.91
CA GLY A 360 1.84 30.94 5.07
C GLY A 360 1.56 29.44 5.17
N SER A 361 2.51 28.66 5.70
CA SER A 361 2.40 27.20 5.78
C SER A 361 2.68 26.67 7.19
N ARG A 362 2.03 25.56 7.54
CA ARG A 362 2.28 24.80 8.76
C ARG A 362 2.41 23.32 8.43
N THR A 363 3.28 22.64 9.16
CA THR A 363 3.40 21.17 9.12
C THR A 363 2.61 20.55 10.27
N SER A 364 1.87 19.48 10.00
CA SER A 364 1.14 18.72 11.01
C SER A 364 2.07 18.07 12.04
N ALA A 365 1.53 17.57 13.14
CA ALA A 365 2.26 16.56 13.92
C ALA A 365 2.57 15.34 13.02
N PRO A 366 3.71 14.66 13.23
CA PRO A 366 4.05 13.45 12.50
C PRO A 366 3.16 12.27 12.94
N ALA A 367 2.85 11.39 12.00
CA ALA A 367 2.24 10.09 12.26
C ALA A 367 3.14 8.98 11.69
N ARG A 368 3.29 7.87 12.40
CA ARG A 368 4.10 6.73 11.97
C ARG A 368 3.24 5.65 11.35
N LEU A 369 3.70 5.09 10.24
CA LEU A 369 3.15 3.84 9.71
C LEU A 369 3.86 2.66 10.38
N ASN A 370 3.13 1.99 11.25
CA ASN A 370 3.58 0.76 11.89
C ASN A 370 3.11 -0.41 11.02
N LEU A 371 4.03 -0.90 10.17
CA LEU A 371 3.75 -2.08 9.39
C LEU A 371 3.89 -3.33 10.24
N THR A 372 2.88 -4.19 10.14
CA THR A 372 2.99 -5.57 10.55
C THR A 372 3.46 -6.36 9.34
N THR A 373 4.77 -6.61 9.27
CA THR A 373 5.35 -7.57 8.34
C THR A 373 5.03 -8.97 8.83
N LEU A 374 4.50 -9.81 7.94
CA LEU A 374 4.10 -11.19 8.26
C LEU A 374 5.26 -12.18 8.21
N ASN A 375 6.51 -11.70 8.26
CA ASN A 375 7.69 -12.55 8.09
C ASN A 375 8.22 -13.15 9.40
N SER A 376 7.67 -12.80 10.57
CA SER A 376 8.04 -13.44 11.84
C SER A 376 6.98 -13.33 12.94
N ARG A 377 7.01 -14.29 13.88
CA ARG A 377 6.23 -14.24 15.13
C ARG A 377 6.85 -13.28 16.14
N VAL A 378 6.03 -12.78 17.04
CA VAL A 378 6.46 -12.02 18.21
C VAL A 378 7.22 -12.95 19.17
N THR A 379 8.46 -12.58 19.50
CA THR A 379 9.34 -13.33 20.42
C THR A 379 9.71 -12.52 21.67
N ALA A 380 9.44 -11.21 21.69
CA ALA A 380 9.78 -10.36 22.84
C ALA A 380 8.97 -10.78 24.09
N GLY A 381 9.69 -11.09 25.18
CA GLY A 381 9.12 -11.60 26.43
C GLY A 381 8.76 -13.08 26.41
N GLN A 382 9.16 -13.82 25.37
CA GLN A 382 8.89 -15.25 25.25
C GLN A 382 9.85 -16.08 26.11
N HIS A 383 9.30 -17.03 26.87
CA HIS A 383 10.06 -17.93 27.75
C HIS A 383 9.89 -19.41 27.40
N ALA A 384 8.90 -19.77 26.58
CA ALA A 384 8.78 -21.12 26.06
C ALA A 384 8.21 -21.09 24.64
N LEU A 385 8.73 -21.98 23.78
CA LEU A 385 8.22 -22.21 22.44
C LEU A 385 8.30 -23.69 22.09
N TYR A 386 7.16 -24.31 21.85
CA TYR A 386 7.07 -25.67 21.32
C TYR A 386 6.40 -25.61 19.95
N THR A 387 7.13 -25.96 18.89
CA THR A 387 6.66 -25.92 17.50
C THR A 387 6.27 -27.30 16.96
N PHE A 388 6.60 -28.37 17.69
CA PHE A 388 6.26 -29.75 17.32
C PHE A 388 6.77 -30.12 15.90
N ARG A 389 7.96 -29.62 15.54
CA ARG A 389 8.60 -29.87 14.24
C ARG A 389 9.59 -31.04 14.27
N GLU A 390 9.72 -31.70 15.41
CA GLU A 390 10.58 -32.88 15.56
C GLU A 390 10.16 -34.05 14.65
N GLY A 391 8.85 -34.14 14.37
CA GLY A 391 8.26 -35.14 13.46
C GLY A 391 8.32 -36.58 13.94
N THR A 392 9.16 -36.92 14.92
CA THR A 392 9.27 -38.24 15.54
C THR A 392 9.89 -38.17 16.95
N GLY A 393 9.88 -39.29 17.68
CA GLY A 393 10.59 -39.44 18.96
C GLY A 393 9.74 -39.12 20.19
N THR A 394 10.40 -39.05 21.35
CA THR A 394 9.76 -38.92 22.68
C THR A 394 10.07 -37.60 23.37
N THR A 395 10.68 -36.65 22.66
CA THR A 395 11.10 -35.36 23.21
C THR A 395 10.51 -34.23 22.37
N ILE A 396 9.96 -33.23 23.04
CA ILE A 396 9.47 -31.99 22.43
C ILE A 396 10.40 -30.88 22.90
N ASN A 397 11.07 -30.20 21.98
CA ASN A 397 12.10 -29.24 22.30
C ASN A 397 11.51 -27.86 22.56
N ASP A 398 12.01 -27.19 23.60
CA ASP A 398 11.82 -25.76 23.78
C ASP A 398 12.79 -25.01 22.85
N VAL A 399 12.25 -24.44 21.78
CA VAL A 399 13.00 -23.70 20.75
C VAL A 399 12.92 -22.19 20.95
N SER A 400 12.57 -21.71 22.16
CA SER A 400 12.52 -20.28 22.48
C SER A 400 13.87 -19.58 22.44
N MET A 401 14.98 -20.34 22.48
CA MET A 401 16.36 -19.85 22.55
C MET A 401 16.65 -18.93 23.75
N GLU A 402 15.79 -18.98 24.78
CA GLU A 402 15.95 -18.23 26.03
C GLU A 402 16.39 -19.18 27.15
N GLY A 403 17.49 -18.81 27.83
CA GLY A 403 18.02 -19.59 28.95
C GLY A 403 18.39 -21.03 28.57
N THR A 404 18.31 -21.94 29.55
CA THR A 404 18.44 -23.38 29.29
C THR A 404 17.12 -23.92 28.71
N PRO A 405 17.13 -24.61 27.55
CA PRO A 405 15.92 -25.16 26.95
C PRO A 405 15.12 -26.03 27.92
N PHE A 406 13.81 -25.77 27.98
CA PHE A 406 12.87 -26.47 28.84
C PHE A 406 12.06 -27.53 28.07
N ASN A 407 12.70 -28.63 27.68
CA ASN A 407 12.10 -29.68 26.87
C ASN A 407 11.05 -30.51 27.62
N LEU A 408 10.07 -31.04 26.89
CA LEU A 408 9.03 -31.94 27.40
C LEU A 408 9.31 -33.39 26.96
N SER A 409 8.87 -34.34 27.78
CA SER A 409 8.97 -35.78 27.50
C SER A 409 7.60 -36.38 27.27
N ILE A 410 7.51 -37.25 26.27
CA ILE A 410 6.33 -38.05 25.96
C ILE A 410 6.50 -39.40 26.64
N PHE A 411 5.69 -39.67 27.67
CA PHE A 411 5.75 -40.90 28.45
C PHE A 411 4.83 -42.01 27.91
N SER A 412 3.89 -41.66 27.04
CA SER A 412 2.91 -42.55 26.41
C SER A 412 2.95 -42.39 24.89
N SER A 413 4.02 -42.89 24.26
CA SER A 413 4.22 -42.71 22.82
C SER A 413 3.16 -43.39 21.97
N GLU A 414 2.46 -44.39 22.51
CA GLU A 414 1.31 -45.07 21.90
C GLU A 414 0.04 -44.21 21.84
N ALA A 415 -0.04 -43.13 22.64
CA ALA A 415 -1.20 -42.25 22.71
C ALA A 415 -1.08 -41.03 21.76
N VAL A 416 0.03 -40.93 21.02
CA VAL A 416 0.33 -39.78 20.17
C VAL A 416 0.74 -40.21 18.76
N ASN A 417 0.36 -39.41 17.77
CA ASN A 417 0.91 -39.48 16.43
C ASN A 417 1.65 -38.17 16.12
N TRP A 418 2.87 -38.29 15.59
CA TRP A 418 3.50 -37.17 14.93
C TRP A 418 3.02 -37.07 13.49
N ASN A 419 2.69 -35.86 13.04
CA ASN A 419 2.37 -35.58 11.66
C ASN A 419 2.84 -34.16 11.28
N LYS A 420 2.66 -33.78 10.02
CA LYS A 420 3.09 -32.44 9.53
C LYS A 420 2.39 -31.27 10.24
N ASP A 421 1.21 -31.53 10.81
CA ASP A 421 0.41 -30.55 11.53
C ASP A 421 0.83 -30.40 13.00
N GLY A 422 1.78 -31.20 13.50
CA GLY A 422 2.27 -31.19 14.87
C GLY A 422 2.11 -32.54 15.57
N ILE A 423 1.71 -32.52 16.85
CA ILE A 423 1.45 -33.73 17.63
C ILE A 423 -0.05 -33.94 17.82
N GLU A 424 -0.55 -35.10 17.38
CA GLU A 424 -1.94 -35.50 17.52
C GLU A 424 -2.10 -36.44 18.71
N LEU A 425 -3.00 -36.07 19.63
CA LEU A 425 -3.37 -36.82 20.82
C LEU A 425 -4.60 -37.68 20.52
N ILE A 426 -4.40 -38.98 20.31
CA ILE A 426 -5.45 -39.94 19.91
C ILE A 426 -6.02 -40.74 21.08
N ALA A 427 -5.35 -40.69 22.23
CA ALA A 427 -5.77 -41.28 23.50
C ALA A 427 -5.21 -40.41 24.67
N PRO A 428 -5.61 -40.66 25.92
CA PRO A 428 -5.05 -39.95 27.07
C PRO A 428 -3.53 -40.05 27.13
N ALA A 429 -2.83 -38.97 26.78
CA ALA A 429 -1.38 -38.93 26.75
C ALA A 429 -0.80 -38.36 28.06
N SER A 430 0.43 -38.74 28.37
CA SER A 430 1.23 -38.16 29.45
C SER A 430 2.43 -37.46 28.84
N ILE A 431 2.32 -36.15 28.65
CA ILE A 431 3.39 -35.29 28.13
C ILE A 431 3.67 -34.23 29.18
N SER A 432 4.89 -34.19 29.71
CA SER A 432 5.25 -33.20 30.71
C SER A 432 6.74 -32.87 30.73
N SER A 433 7.08 -31.76 31.39
CA SER A 433 8.46 -31.48 31.74
C SER A 433 8.98 -32.49 32.77
N THR A 434 10.29 -32.75 32.74
CA THR A 434 10.97 -33.63 33.73
C THR A 434 11.46 -32.88 34.97
N ALA A 435 11.44 -31.54 34.92
CA ALA A 435 11.76 -30.65 36.03
C ALA A 435 10.70 -29.54 36.14
N PRO A 436 10.60 -28.86 37.29
CA PRO A 436 9.74 -27.69 37.44
C PRO A 436 10.11 -26.56 36.47
N ALA A 437 9.10 -25.85 35.97
CA ALA A 437 9.24 -24.77 34.99
C ALA A 437 9.70 -23.44 35.62
N ASN A 438 10.77 -23.48 36.42
CA ASN A 438 11.23 -22.33 37.20
C ASN A 438 11.56 -21.11 36.33
N LYS A 439 12.05 -21.33 35.10
CA LYS A 439 12.33 -20.27 34.11
C LYS A 439 11.09 -19.41 33.85
N VAL A 440 10.00 -20.07 33.46
CA VAL A 440 8.69 -19.47 33.17
C VAL A 440 8.08 -18.85 34.44
N VAL A 441 8.08 -19.60 35.56
CA VAL A 441 7.50 -19.14 36.84
C VAL A 441 8.18 -17.87 37.34
N ASN A 442 9.52 -17.83 37.33
CA ASN A 442 10.27 -16.69 37.84
C ASN A 442 10.06 -15.43 36.99
N ALA A 443 10.02 -15.58 35.67
CA ALA A 443 9.77 -14.47 34.76
C ALA A 443 8.37 -13.86 34.97
N ILE A 444 7.34 -14.72 35.05
CA ILE A 444 5.95 -14.27 35.25
C ILE A 444 5.77 -13.64 36.64
N LYS A 445 6.41 -14.18 37.69
CA LYS A 445 6.44 -13.55 39.02
C LYS A 445 7.04 -12.14 38.98
N ALA A 446 8.14 -11.97 38.25
CA ALA A 446 8.85 -10.70 38.16
C ALA A 446 8.06 -9.64 37.38
N SER A 447 7.43 -10.03 36.26
CA SER A 447 6.67 -9.10 35.41
C SER A 447 5.25 -8.84 35.90
N ASN A 448 4.71 -9.75 36.73
CA ASN A 448 3.30 -9.82 37.08
C ASN A 448 2.36 -9.90 35.85
N ALA A 449 2.84 -10.41 34.71
CA ALA A 449 2.06 -10.50 33.48
C ALA A 449 2.29 -11.84 32.76
N LEU A 450 1.30 -12.26 31.97
CA LEU A 450 1.28 -13.56 31.30
C LEU A 450 0.62 -13.44 29.94
N THR A 451 1.18 -14.10 28.93
CA THR A 451 0.44 -14.57 27.76
C THR A 451 0.64 -16.07 27.58
N VAL A 452 -0.44 -16.77 27.25
CA VAL A 452 -0.42 -18.16 26.78
C VAL A 452 -1.01 -18.16 25.37
N GLU A 453 -0.26 -18.70 24.41
CA GLU A 453 -0.66 -18.84 23.01
C GLU A 453 -0.63 -20.32 22.61
N ALA A 454 -1.66 -20.76 21.89
CA ALA A 454 -1.76 -22.11 21.35
C ALA A 454 -2.36 -22.10 19.93
N TRP A 455 -1.87 -22.97 19.07
CA TRP A 455 -2.56 -23.38 17.84
C TRP A 455 -3.03 -24.83 18.00
N VAL A 456 -4.34 -25.03 18.06
CA VAL A 456 -4.96 -26.33 18.35
C VAL A 456 -6.09 -26.67 17.40
N LYS A 457 -6.19 -27.94 17.00
CA LYS A 457 -7.31 -28.49 16.22
C LYS A 457 -7.97 -29.56 17.07
N ALA A 458 -9.15 -29.27 17.64
CA ALA A 458 -9.83 -30.21 18.52
C ALA A 458 -10.35 -31.42 17.74
N ALA A 459 -10.27 -32.63 18.33
CA ALA A 459 -10.82 -33.83 17.70
C ALA A 459 -12.36 -33.79 17.61
N ASN A 460 -13.02 -33.09 18.55
CA ASN A 460 -14.47 -32.93 18.61
C ASN A 460 -14.86 -31.74 19.50
N THR A 461 -16.14 -31.35 19.43
CA THR A 461 -16.74 -30.26 20.22
C THR A 461 -17.47 -30.75 21.49
N THR A 462 -17.22 -32.00 21.91
CA THR A 462 -17.94 -32.68 23.00
C THR A 462 -16.99 -33.22 24.07
N GLN A 463 -15.78 -32.66 24.18
CA GLN A 463 -14.78 -33.04 25.19
C GLN A 463 -15.35 -32.86 26.61
N ASP A 464 -15.15 -33.86 27.49
CA ASP A 464 -15.54 -33.78 28.91
C ASP A 464 -14.58 -32.84 29.64
N GLY A 465 -15.10 -31.66 30.01
CA GLY A 465 -14.28 -30.51 30.38
C GLY A 465 -14.12 -30.29 31.88
N PRO A 466 -13.06 -29.57 32.31
CA PRO A 466 -12.07 -28.91 31.46
C PRO A 466 -10.93 -29.87 31.03
N ALA A 467 -10.95 -30.28 29.76
CA ALA A 467 -9.96 -31.14 29.13
C ALA A 467 -8.68 -30.35 28.87
N SER A 468 -7.55 -30.80 29.40
CA SER A 468 -6.33 -30.00 29.50
C SER A 468 -5.54 -29.98 28.19
N ILE A 469 -5.45 -28.80 27.56
CA ILE A 469 -4.57 -28.56 26.41
C ILE A 469 -3.14 -28.31 26.91
N LEU A 470 -3.00 -27.35 27.83
CA LEU A 470 -1.75 -26.94 28.46
C LEU A 470 -2.01 -26.59 29.91
N ASN A 471 -1.16 -27.06 30.82
CA ASN A 471 -1.22 -26.70 32.23
C ASN A 471 0.18 -26.43 32.79
N LEU A 472 0.21 -25.62 33.84
CA LEU A 472 1.32 -25.53 34.79
C LEU A 472 0.75 -25.86 36.16
N SER A 473 0.88 -27.12 36.58
CA SER A 473 0.20 -27.66 37.76
C SER A 473 1.04 -28.69 38.51
N ALA A 474 0.64 -28.95 39.75
CA ALA A 474 1.08 -30.12 40.49
C ALA A 474 0.11 -31.30 40.31
N ASP A 475 -1.19 -31.01 40.25
CA ASP A 475 -2.27 -31.97 40.13
C ASP A 475 -3.58 -31.29 39.67
N ALA A 476 -4.66 -32.06 39.57
CA ALA A 476 -5.99 -31.59 39.15
C ALA A 476 -6.63 -30.50 40.03
N SER A 477 -6.14 -30.25 41.24
CA SER A 477 -6.67 -29.24 42.17
C SER A 477 -5.72 -28.07 42.44
N ASN A 478 -4.45 -28.20 42.08
CA ASN A 478 -3.39 -27.24 42.39
C ASN A 478 -2.65 -26.83 41.11
N ARG A 479 -2.89 -25.61 40.63
CA ARG A 479 -2.31 -25.09 39.39
C ARG A 479 -1.97 -23.62 39.46
N ASP A 480 -1.00 -23.20 38.65
CA ASP A 480 -0.72 -21.79 38.39
C ASP A 480 -1.51 -21.27 37.20
N PHE A 481 -1.59 -22.05 36.13
CA PHE A 481 -2.52 -21.79 35.05
C PHE A 481 -2.91 -23.06 34.30
N SER A 482 -4.03 -23.01 33.58
CA SER A 482 -4.36 -24.02 32.57
C SER A 482 -5.19 -23.42 31.44
N LEU A 483 -4.88 -23.81 30.21
CA LEU A 483 -5.73 -23.67 29.02
C LEU A 483 -6.40 -25.02 28.75
N ALA A 484 -7.73 -25.00 28.64
CA ALA A 484 -8.53 -26.21 28.52
C ALA A 484 -9.73 -25.99 27.58
N GLN A 485 -10.40 -27.10 27.25
CA GLN A 485 -11.66 -27.12 26.51
C GLN A 485 -12.77 -27.76 27.35
N THR A 486 -13.96 -27.18 27.34
CA THR A 486 -15.19 -27.79 27.87
C THR A 486 -16.25 -27.74 26.79
N ALA A 487 -16.69 -28.91 26.30
CA ALA A 487 -17.55 -28.99 25.12
C ALA A 487 -16.96 -28.15 23.96
N ASP A 488 -17.64 -27.10 23.52
CA ASP A 488 -17.26 -26.23 22.40
C ASP A 488 -16.79 -24.84 22.84
N SER A 489 -16.29 -24.73 24.09
CA SER A 489 -15.73 -23.51 24.67
C SER A 489 -14.28 -23.73 25.13
N PHE A 490 -13.44 -22.71 24.99
CA PHE A 490 -12.12 -22.66 25.63
C PHE A 490 -12.22 -22.01 27.01
N ASN A 491 -11.50 -22.55 27.99
CA ASN A 491 -11.50 -22.10 29.37
C ASN A 491 -10.05 -21.91 29.86
N VAL A 492 -9.81 -20.82 30.57
CA VAL A 492 -8.52 -20.54 31.22
C VAL A 492 -8.72 -20.38 32.71
N ARG A 493 -7.95 -21.13 33.49
CA ARG A 493 -7.81 -20.93 34.94
C ARG A 493 -6.47 -20.27 35.22
N LEU A 494 -6.46 -19.32 36.15
CA LEU A 494 -5.26 -18.56 36.49
C LEU A 494 -5.20 -18.30 38.00
N ARG A 495 -4.18 -18.87 38.66
CA ARG A 495 -3.91 -18.61 40.07
C ARG A 495 -3.28 -17.23 40.24
N THR A 496 -3.81 -16.46 41.17
CA THR A 496 -3.26 -15.20 41.66
C THR A 496 -3.44 -15.18 43.17
N THR A 497 -2.93 -14.15 43.83
CA THR A 497 -3.18 -13.93 45.26
C THR A 497 -4.66 -13.70 45.62
N THR A 498 -5.56 -13.57 44.65
CA THR A 498 -7.01 -13.40 44.89
C THR A 498 -7.88 -14.55 44.38
N THR A 499 -7.32 -15.50 43.61
CA THR A 499 -8.04 -16.71 43.18
C THR A 499 -7.65 -17.91 44.05
N ASN A 500 -8.39 -19.02 43.95
CA ASN A 500 -8.08 -20.21 44.75
C ASN A 500 -6.89 -21.01 44.20
N MET A 501 -6.48 -22.08 44.90
CA MET A 501 -5.37 -22.95 44.49
C MET A 501 -5.56 -23.60 43.10
N ASN A 502 -6.79 -23.66 42.62
CA ASN A 502 -7.13 -24.21 41.31
C ASN A 502 -7.25 -23.11 40.23
N GLY A 503 -6.96 -21.85 40.56
CA GLY A 503 -7.05 -20.72 39.63
C GLY A 503 -8.48 -20.32 39.23
N GLU A 504 -9.49 -20.64 40.06
CA GLU A 504 -10.89 -20.26 39.82
C GLU A 504 -11.21 -18.85 40.35
N PRO A 505 -12.14 -18.11 39.70
CA PRO A 505 -12.99 -18.53 38.58
C PRO A 505 -12.31 -18.53 37.21
N SER A 506 -12.78 -19.39 36.32
CA SER A 506 -12.27 -19.55 34.95
C SER A 506 -12.72 -18.40 34.02
N VAL A 507 -11.82 -17.95 33.14
CA VAL A 507 -12.14 -17.07 32.01
C VAL A 507 -12.48 -17.94 30.81
N SER A 508 -13.70 -17.84 30.29
CA SER A 508 -14.24 -18.80 29.30
C SER A 508 -14.82 -18.08 28.08
N SER A 509 -14.58 -18.64 26.89
CA SER A 509 -15.28 -18.22 25.67
C SER A 509 -16.76 -18.62 25.72
N ALA A 510 -17.57 -18.04 24.84
CA ALA A 510 -18.94 -18.51 24.63
C ALA A 510 -18.95 -19.89 23.93
N PRO A 511 -20.03 -20.68 24.07
CA PRO A 511 -20.27 -21.86 23.24
C PRO A 511 -20.17 -21.56 21.74
N GLY A 512 -19.80 -22.57 20.94
CA GLY A 512 -19.56 -22.47 19.50
C GLY A 512 -18.22 -21.86 19.11
N SER A 513 -17.24 -21.85 20.02
CA SER A 513 -15.94 -21.21 19.80
C SER A 513 -14.85 -22.14 19.26
N VAL A 514 -15.07 -23.45 19.28
CA VAL A 514 -14.08 -24.48 18.88
C VAL A 514 -14.34 -24.98 17.45
N ASN A 515 -13.28 -25.06 16.65
CA ASN A 515 -13.22 -25.66 15.32
C ASN A 515 -12.61 -27.07 15.37
N THR A 516 -13.10 -27.95 14.50
CA THR A 516 -12.62 -29.34 14.34
C THR A 516 -12.07 -29.63 12.95
N THR A 517 -12.29 -28.72 12.00
CA THR A 517 -11.85 -28.82 10.61
C THR A 517 -10.55 -28.08 10.33
N ASP A 518 -10.27 -27.04 11.12
CA ASP A 518 -9.06 -26.22 11.01
C ASP A 518 -8.53 -25.89 12.41
N PHE A 519 -7.31 -25.36 12.47
CA PHE A 519 -6.71 -24.92 13.72
C PHE A 519 -7.34 -23.62 14.24
N ASP A 520 -7.64 -23.60 15.53
CA ASP A 520 -7.90 -22.38 16.28
C ASP A 520 -6.60 -21.82 16.86
N HIS A 521 -6.38 -20.52 16.65
CA HIS A 521 -5.40 -19.73 17.37
C HIS A 521 -6.02 -19.19 18.65
N VAL A 522 -5.66 -19.78 19.79
CA VAL A 522 -6.21 -19.42 21.09
C VAL A 522 -5.14 -18.69 21.89
N VAL A 523 -5.43 -17.44 22.28
CA VAL A 523 -4.49 -16.62 23.05
C VAL A 523 -5.18 -16.06 24.29
N TYR A 524 -4.57 -16.26 25.45
CA TYR A 524 -4.99 -15.62 26.69
C TYR A 524 -3.90 -14.66 27.16
N THR A 525 -4.27 -13.42 27.49
CA THR A 525 -3.36 -12.43 28.04
C THR A 525 -3.85 -11.92 29.40
N ARG A 526 -2.91 -11.60 30.29
CA ARG A 526 -3.15 -10.89 31.56
C ARG A 526 -2.02 -9.91 31.83
N ASN A 527 -2.32 -8.61 31.86
CA ASN A 527 -1.31 -7.57 32.10
C ASN A 527 -1.03 -7.36 33.60
N ALA A 528 0.00 -6.58 33.93
CA ALA A 528 0.41 -6.32 35.32
C ALA A 528 -0.67 -5.69 36.22
N LEU A 529 -1.65 -5.01 35.62
CA LEU A 529 -2.77 -4.36 36.32
C LEU A 529 -3.98 -5.29 36.51
N GLY A 530 -3.95 -6.51 35.96
CA GLY A 530 -5.04 -7.48 36.08
C GLY A 530 -6.02 -7.52 34.93
N ALA A 531 -5.87 -6.68 33.90
CA ALA A 531 -6.72 -6.79 32.72
C ALA A 531 -6.41 -8.09 31.98
N ALA A 532 -7.42 -8.94 31.82
CA ALA A 532 -7.32 -10.27 31.25
C ALA A 532 -8.22 -10.41 30.02
N LYS A 533 -7.73 -11.06 28.97
CA LYS A 533 -8.43 -11.19 27.70
C LYS A 533 -8.22 -12.57 27.09
N LEU A 534 -9.22 -13.07 26.38
CA LEU A 534 -9.16 -14.31 25.59
C LEU A 534 -9.49 -14.00 24.14
N PHE A 535 -8.62 -14.42 23.22
CA PHE A 535 -8.71 -14.23 21.79
C PHE A 535 -8.82 -15.59 21.10
N ILE A 536 -9.61 -15.63 20.03
CA ILE A 536 -9.72 -16.79 19.13
C ILE A 536 -9.62 -16.27 17.70
N ASN A 537 -8.66 -16.81 16.95
CA ASN A 537 -8.38 -16.48 15.56
C ASN A 537 -8.14 -14.97 15.38
N GLY A 538 -7.21 -14.45 16.19
CA GLY A 538 -6.86 -13.04 16.23
C GLY A 538 -7.93 -12.10 16.80
N THR A 539 -9.13 -12.59 17.14
CA THR A 539 -10.27 -11.75 17.55
C THR A 539 -10.53 -11.85 19.05
N GLU A 540 -10.69 -10.71 19.73
CA GLU A 540 -11.06 -10.66 21.16
C GLU A 540 -12.44 -11.29 21.36
N ARG A 541 -12.53 -12.30 22.22
CA ARG A 541 -13.80 -12.97 22.58
C ARG A 541 -14.24 -12.64 24.00
N VAL A 542 -13.29 -12.40 24.90
CA VAL A 542 -13.55 -12.11 26.30
C VAL A 542 -12.60 -11.03 26.79
N SER A 543 -13.12 -10.11 27.61
CA SER A 543 -12.35 -9.10 28.33
C SER A 543 -12.89 -8.99 29.75
N THR A 544 -12.01 -9.10 30.74
CA THR A 544 -12.35 -9.13 32.16
C THR A 544 -11.17 -8.65 33.01
N THR A 545 -11.30 -8.71 34.34
CA THR A 545 -10.21 -8.45 35.29
C THR A 545 -9.96 -9.67 36.15
N VAL A 546 -8.72 -10.17 36.14
CA VAL A 546 -8.21 -11.15 37.11
C VAL A 546 -7.25 -10.42 38.05
N ALA A 547 -7.79 -10.04 39.21
CA ALA A 547 -7.09 -9.28 40.23
C ALA A 547 -5.95 -10.07 40.89
N GLY A 548 -5.20 -9.41 41.78
CA GLY A 548 -4.08 -10.00 42.50
C GLY A 548 -2.76 -9.97 41.72
N ASN A 549 -1.80 -10.76 42.18
CA ASN A 549 -0.48 -10.92 41.55
C ASN A 549 -0.02 -12.38 41.61
N PHE A 550 1.11 -12.69 40.98
CA PHE A 550 1.65 -14.05 40.86
C PHE A 550 2.64 -14.44 41.97
N SER A 551 2.78 -13.66 43.04
CA SER A 551 3.76 -13.95 44.12
C SER A 551 3.57 -15.32 44.78
N ASN A 552 2.33 -15.84 44.76
CA ASN A 552 1.94 -17.15 45.30
C ASN A 552 2.10 -18.32 44.32
N TRP A 553 2.73 -18.11 43.16
CA TRP A 553 3.03 -19.21 42.23
C TRP A 553 4.07 -20.17 42.81
N ASP A 554 4.02 -21.43 42.42
CA ASP A 554 4.89 -22.49 42.94
C ASP A 554 5.74 -23.08 41.80
N SER A 555 6.75 -23.87 42.16
CA SER A 555 7.57 -24.59 41.19
C SER A 555 6.84 -25.83 40.68
N TYR A 556 5.90 -25.64 39.76
CA TYR A 556 5.10 -26.69 39.12
C TYR A 556 5.65 -27.17 37.77
N PHE A 557 5.07 -28.25 37.24
CA PHE A 557 5.46 -28.87 35.98
C PHE A 557 4.55 -28.40 34.85
N ILE A 558 5.09 -28.29 33.62
CA ILE A 558 4.27 -28.06 32.44
C ILE A 558 3.77 -29.41 31.94
N GLY A 559 2.46 -29.51 31.68
CA GLY A 559 1.81 -30.66 31.06
C GLY A 559 1.05 -30.29 29.78
N LEU A 560 1.02 -31.22 28.82
CA LEU A 560 0.26 -31.08 27.57
C LEU A 560 -0.70 -32.25 27.36
N GLY A 561 -1.87 -31.97 26.81
CA GLY A 561 -2.86 -32.98 26.38
C GLY A 561 -3.56 -33.75 27.50
N ASN A 562 -3.14 -33.58 28.75
CA ASN A 562 -3.75 -34.14 29.94
C ASN A 562 -3.27 -33.38 31.19
N GLU A 563 -4.00 -33.51 32.29
CA GLU A 563 -3.61 -32.95 33.58
C GLU A 563 -2.41 -33.71 34.16
N ILE A 564 -1.57 -33.04 34.96
CA ILE A 564 -0.50 -33.72 35.70
C ILE A 564 -1.14 -34.75 36.65
N GLY A 565 -0.75 -36.03 36.50
CA GLY A 565 -1.37 -37.15 37.20
C GLY A 565 -2.60 -37.77 36.51
N GLY A 566 -3.04 -37.20 35.38
CA GLY A 566 -4.12 -37.70 34.53
C GLY A 566 -5.53 -37.21 34.89
N GLY A 567 -6.54 -37.75 34.21
CA GLY A 567 -7.96 -37.54 34.52
C GLY A 567 -8.66 -36.39 33.79
N ALA A 568 -7.96 -35.63 32.95
CA ALA A 568 -8.58 -34.60 32.09
C ALA A 568 -7.95 -34.59 30.68
N PRO A 569 -8.06 -35.71 29.93
CA PRO A 569 -7.43 -35.82 28.62
C PRO A 569 -8.09 -34.90 27.60
N TRP A 570 -7.27 -34.23 26.81
CA TRP A 570 -7.69 -33.50 25.62
C TRP A 570 -7.24 -34.26 24.38
N LEU A 571 -8.18 -34.46 23.43
CA LEU A 571 -7.89 -35.12 22.16
C LEU A 571 -7.95 -34.11 21.01
N GLY A 572 -6.97 -34.19 20.12
CA GLY A 572 -6.81 -33.25 19.01
C GLY A 572 -5.34 -33.06 18.65
N THR A 573 -5.07 -32.15 17.74
CA THR A 573 -3.71 -31.80 17.29
C THR A 573 -3.25 -30.51 17.93
N ILE A 574 -2.03 -30.50 18.48
CA ILE A 574 -1.34 -29.28 18.94
C ILE A 574 -0.22 -28.98 17.95
N ASN A 575 -0.27 -27.79 17.35
CA ASN A 575 0.74 -27.33 16.37
C ASN A 575 1.77 -26.39 16.99
N LEU A 576 1.36 -25.58 17.97
CA LEU A 576 2.24 -24.60 18.59
C LEU A 576 1.78 -24.26 20.01
N ILE A 577 2.73 -24.11 20.93
CA ILE A 577 2.53 -23.54 22.26
C ILE A 577 3.61 -22.48 22.51
N ALA A 578 3.21 -21.29 22.98
CA ALA A 578 4.12 -20.25 23.42
C ALA A 578 3.66 -19.61 24.75
N ILE A 579 4.63 -19.24 25.60
CA ILE A 579 4.38 -18.58 26.88
C ILE A 579 5.24 -17.32 26.97
N PHE A 580 4.61 -16.19 27.34
CA PHE A 580 5.27 -14.90 27.51
C PHE A 580 5.09 -14.33 28.92
N ASP A 581 6.05 -13.56 29.39
CA ASP A 581 6.01 -12.82 30.66
C ASP A 581 5.31 -11.46 30.56
N ARG A 582 4.63 -11.17 29.45
CA ARG A 582 3.87 -9.94 29.25
C ARG A 582 2.55 -10.22 28.57
N ALA A 583 1.60 -9.31 28.71
CA ALA A 583 0.42 -9.29 27.86
C ALA A 583 0.82 -8.71 26.49
N ILE A 584 0.88 -9.56 25.46
CA ILE A 584 1.09 -9.08 24.09
C ILE A 584 -0.17 -8.34 23.61
N SER A 585 0.01 -7.32 22.77
CA SER A 585 -1.06 -6.46 22.27
C SER A 585 -1.93 -7.14 21.22
N GLN A 586 -3.12 -6.60 20.94
CA GLN A 586 -4.00 -7.08 19.87
C GLN A 586 -3.29 -7.14 18.50
N THR A 587 -2.46 -6.14 18.19
CA THR A 587 -1.69 -6.09 16.94
C THR A 587 -0.65 -7.21 16.87
N GLU A 588 0.01 -7.49 17.99
CA GLU A 588 0.97 -8.60 18.11
C GLU A 588 0.28 -9.97 18.00
N ILE A 589 -0.92 -10.12 18.55
CA ILE A 589 -1.75 -11.32 18.41
C ILE A 589 -2.15 -11.52 16.95
N LEU A 590 -2.62 -10.46 16.28
CA LEU A 590 -2.96 -10.52 14.86
C LEU A 590 -1.75 -10.86 13.98
N ARG A 591 -0.56 -10.36 14.32
CA ARG A 591 0.69 -10.76 13.66
C ARG A 591 0.91 -12.27 13.78
N ASN A 592 0.85 -12.82 14.99
CA ASN A 592 1.04 -14.25 15.22
C ASN A 592 -0.07 -15.11 14.58
N TYR A 593 -1.31 -14.61 14.56
CA TYR A 593 -2.44 -15.24 13.88
C TYR A 593 -2.20 -15.33 12.37
N ASN A 594 -1.87 -14.19 11.75
CA ASN A 594 -1.65 -14.09 10.30
C ASN A 594 -0.37 -14.79 9.85
N PHE A 595 0.64 -14.91 10.73
CA PHE A 595 1.80 -15.77 10.48
C PHE A 595 1.39 -17.24 10.34
N GLY A 596 0.26 -17.63 10.93
CA GLY A 596 -0.32 -18.96 10.81
C GLY A 596 0.43 -20.01 11.64
N PRO A 597 -0.18 -21.20 11.84
CA PRO A 597 0.41 -22.27 12.64
C PRO A 597 1.74 -22.76 12.03
N TYR A 598 1.79 -22.84 10.70
CA TYR A 598 2.96 -23.31 9.97
C TYR A 598 4.06 -22.26 9.82
N GLY A 599 3.74 -20.98 9.84
CA GLY A 599 4.67 -19.90 9.55
C GLY A 599 4.91 -19.67 8.05
N VAL A 600 5.71 -18.64 7.75
CA VAL A 600 6.25 -18.43 6.41
C VAL A 600 7.37 -19.42 6.13
N VAL A 601 7.50 -19.84 4.88
CA VAL A 601 8.63 -20.65 4.42
C VAL A 601 9.84 -19.77 4.16
N ASN A 602 11.02 -20.21 4.60
CA ASN A 602 12.26 -19.51 4.32
C ASN A 602 12.74 -19.80 2.91
N ASN A 603 13.28 -18.80 2.22
CA ASN A 603 13.77 -19.00 0.86
C ASN A 603 15.01 -19.90 0.83
N PRO A 604 15.17 -20.73 -0.21
CA PRO A 604 16.41 -21.44 -0.45
C PRO A 604 17.56 -20.45 -0.66
N THR A 605 18.78 -20.86 -0.30
CA THR A 605 20.00 -20.08 -0.56
C THR A 605 21.07 -20.93 -1.24
N ASP A 606 22.18 -20.30 -1.63
CA ASP A 606 23.35 -20.99 -2.20
C ASP A 606 23.03 -21.84 -3.44
N LEU A 607 22.08 -21.39 -4.27
CA LEU A 607 21.77 -22.04 -5.54
C LEU A 607 23.02 -22.01 -6.41
N SER A 608 23.59 -23.18 -6.66
CA SER A 608 24.91 -23.34 -7.26
C SER A 608 24.95 -24.51 -8.23
N LEU A 609 25.78 -24.36 -9.26
CA LEU A 609 25.98 -25.37 -10.29
C LEU A 609 26.70 -26.58 -9.70
N VAL A 610 26.12 -27.77 -9.92
CA VAL A 610 26.75 -29.06 -9.60
C VAL A 610 27.49 -29.59 -10.83
N SER A 611 26.83 -29.63 -11.99
CA SER A 611 27.44 -30.04 -13.26
C SER A 611 26.74 -29.41 -14.46
N ASN A 612 27.49 -29.22 -15.55
CA ASN A 612 26.99 -28.77 -16.85
C ASN A 612 27.53 -29.74 -17.88
N GLU A 613 26.80 -30.81 -18.17
CA GLU A 613 27.12 -31.80 -19.20
C GLU A 613 26.30 -31.54 -20.47
N ILE A 614 26.66 -32.19 -21.57
CA ILE A 614 25.91 -32.06 -22.83
C ILE A 614 24.46 -32.51 -22.60
N GLY A 615 23.51 -31.63 -22.91
CA GLY A 615 22.07 -31.86 -22.71
C GLY A 615 21.58 -31.92 -21.26
N VAL A 616 22.45 -31.69 -20.26
CA VAL A 616 22.09 -31.82 -18.84
C VAL A 616 22.75 -30.75 -17.96
N ILE A 617 21.96 -30.00 -17.21
CA ILE A 617 22.44 -29.08 -16.16
C ILE A 617 21.91 -29.56 -14.80
N SER A 618 22.79 -29.77 -13.83
CA SER A 618 22.41 -30.09 -12.45
C SER A 618 22.86 -29.01 -11.49
N PHE A 619 22.02 -28.66 -10.52
CA PHE A 619 22.28 -27.65 -9.50
C PHE A 619 21.69 -28.04 -8.14
N SER A 620 22.20 -27.42 -7.09
CA SER A 620 21.80 -27.65 -5.70
C SER A 620 21.63 -26.35 -4.94
N TRP A 621 20.90 -26.38 -3.84
CA TRP A 621 20.68 -25.26 -2.93
C TRP A 621 20.70 -25.72 -1.47
N THR A 622 20.84 -24.76 -0.56
CA THR A 622 20.63 -24.93 0.87
C THR A 622 19.14 -24.78 1.17
N ASP A 623 18.56 -25.79 1.83
CA ASP A 623 17.23 -25.70 2.42
C ASP A 623 17.30 -24.98 3.78
N ASN A 624 16.52 -23.92 3.91
CA ASN A 624 16.45 -23.08 5.12
C ASN A 624 15.11 -23.20 5.84
N SER A 625 14.21 -24.03 5.33
CA SER A 625 12.85 -24.19 5.80
C SER A 625 12.70 -25.58 6.46
N GLN A 626 11.77 -25.70 7.41
CA GLN A 626 11.40 -27.00 8.00
C GLN A 626 9.87 -27.21 7.98
N ASN A 627 9.17 -26.28 7.35
CA ASN A 627 7.72 -26.13 7.33
C ASN A 627 7.20 -25.95 5.89
N GLU A 628 8.05 -26.20 4.90
CA GLU A 628 7.71 -26.23 3.49
C GLU A 628 7.03 -27.55 3.14
N GLU A 629 6.09 -27.47 2.21
CA GLU A 629 5.50 -28.64 1.58
C GLU A 629 6.27 -29.02 0.30
N GLY A 630 7.12 -28.11 -0.21
CA GLY A 630 7.95 -28.36 -1.37
C GLY A 630 8.69 -27.13 -1.90
N PHE A 631 9.28 -27.31 -3.08
CA PHE A 631 10.03 -26.28 -3.81
C PHE A 631 9.54 -26.13 -5.24
N ILE A 632 9.48 -24.90 -5.75
CA ILE A 632 9.21 -24.62 -7.16
C ILE A 632 10.52 -24.22 -7.82
N VAL A 633 10.91 -24.96 -8.85
CA VAL A 633 12.09 -24.68 -9.66
C VAL A 633 11.65 -23.96 -10.93
N GLU A 634 12.21 -22.78 -11.19
CA GLU A 634 11.95 -22.00 -12.39
C GLU A 634 13.20 -21.81 -13.25
N ARG A 635 12.96 -21.70 -14.55
CA ARG A 635 13.98 -21.42 -15.56
C ARG A 635 13.58 -20.24 -16.43
N GLY A 636 14.48 -19.28 -16.52
CA GLY A 636 14.41 -18.09 -17.35
C GLY A 636 15.19 -18.24 -18.65
N VAL A 637 14.61 -17.79 -19.76
CA VAL A 637 15.26 -17.70 -21.08
C VAL A 637 14.91 -16.39 -21.80
N GLY A 638 15.77 -15.96 -22.72
CA GLY A 638 15.50 -14.86 -23.66
C GLY A 638 15.87 -13.45 -23.18
N SER A 639 15.57 -12.47 -24.04
CA SER A 639 15.71 -11.03 -23.76
C SER A 639 14.48 -10.29 -24.32
N PRO A 640 13.55 -9.82 -23.46
CA PRO A 640 13.61 -9.82 -22.00
C PRO A 640 13.57 -11.24 -21.41
N LEU A 641 14.16 -11.40 -20.23
CA LEU A 641 14.20 -12.68 -19.50
C LEU A 641 12.78 -13.07 -19.08
N VAL A 642 12.31 -14.25 -19.49
CA VAL A 642 10.99 -14.80 -19.14
C VAL A 642 11.15 -16.13 -18.42
N TYR A 643 10.57 -16.24 -17.23
CA TYR A 643 10.59 -17.44 -16.39
C TYR A 643 9.41 -18.37 -16.66
N ALA A 644 9.66 -19.67 -16.56
CA ALA A 644 8.66 -20.72 -16.52
C ALA A 644 9.01 -21.75 -15.43
N THR A 645 7.99 -22.30 -14.78
CA THR A 645 8.15 -23.43 -13.84
C THR A 645 8.59 -24.68 -14.59
N LEU A 646 9.69 -25.29 -14.13
CA LEU A 646 10.14 -26.60 -14.60
C LEU A 646 9.48 -27.72 -13.81
N ASP A 647 9.46 -27.60 -12.48
CA ASP A 647 8.95 -28.65 -11.60
C ASP A 647 8.52 -28.12 -10.23
N THR A 648 7.71 -28.90 -9.53
CA THR A 648 7.33 -28.72 -8.12
C THR A 648 7.79 -29.93 -7.34
N LEU A 649 8.86 -29.76 -6.58
CA LEU A 649 9.50 -30.80 -5.78
C LEU A 649 8.84 -30.93 -4.42
N ILE A 650 9.00 -32.09 -3.79
CA ILE A 650 8.54 -32.34 -2.41
C ILE A 650 9.43 -31.62 -1.37
N ALA A 651 8.96 -31.54 -0.13
CA ALA A 651 9.73 -31.02 1.02
C ALA A 651 11.13 -31.67 1.15
N ASP A 652 12.05 -30.96 1.79
CA ASP A 652 13.47 -31.35 1.98
C ASP A 652 14.29 -31.56 0.68
N SER A 653 13.75 -31.23 -0.50
CA SER A 653 14.51 -31.34 -1.77
C SER A 653 15.61 -30.28 -1.83
N THR A 654 16.84 -30.69 -2.17
CA THR A 654 18.03 -29.81 -2.17
C THR A 654 18.80 -29.78 -3.50
N SER A 655 18.30 -30.47 -4.53
CA SER A 655 18.91 -30.45 -5.87
C SER A 655 17.89 -30.73 -6.98
N PHE A 656 18.24 -30.32 -8.20
CA PHE A 656 17.45 -30.55 -9.41
C PHE A 656 18.36 -30.76 -10.63
N THR A 657 17.89 -31.54 -11.59
CA THR A 657 18.56 -31.80 -12.86
C THR A 657 17.63 -31.45 -14.02
N ASP A 658 17.99 -30.41 -14.80
CA ASP A 658 17.32 -30.06 -16.05
C ASP A 658 17.94 -30.86 -17.22
N THR A 659 17.10 -31.62 -17.91
CA THR A 659 17.46 -32.43 -19.10
C THR A 659 16.82 -31.92 -20.38
N ASN A 660 16.01 -30.86 -20.31
CA ASN A 660 15.27 -30.30 -21.44
C ASN A 660 15.89 -28.97 -21.88
N ILE A 661 17.18 -29.01 -22.22
CA ILE A 661 17.97 -27.83 -22.60
C ILE A 661 18.49 -27.95 -24.04
N GLU A 662 18.66 -26.82 -24.70
CA GLU A 662 19.26 -26.68 -26.02
C GLU A 662 20.74 -26.29 -25.87
N ASP A 663 21.54 -26.61 -26.89
CA ASP A 663 22.97 -26.30 -26.92
C ASP A 663 23.25 -24.80 -27.05
N ASN A 664 24.33 -24.35 -26.41
CA ASN A 664 24.80 -22.96 -26.44
C ASN A 664 23.75 -21.92 -25.99
N MET A 665 22.78 -22.35 -25.18
CA MET A 665 21.70 -21.49 -24.69
C MET A 665 22.00 -21.05 -23.26
N GLN A 666 21.77 -19.78 -22.98
CA GLN A 666 21.89 -19.24 -21.63
C GLN A 666 20.55 -19.43 -20.89
N TYR A 667 20.65 -20.07 -19.73
CA TYR A 667 19.54 -20.31 -18.81
C TYR A 667 19.82 -19.61 -17.49
N THR A 668 18.78 -19.04 -16.89
CA THR A 668 18.82 -18.53 -15.52
C THR A 668 17.89 -19.35 -14.65
N TYR A 669 18.39 -19.97 -13.58
CA TYR A 669 17.58 -20.76 -12.66
C TYR A 669 17.35 -20.01 -11.36
N ARG A 670 16.19 -20.24 -10.75
CA ARG A 670 15.85 -19.79 -9.40
C ARG A 670 14.89 -20.77 -8.75
N VAL A 671 14.92 -20.86 -7.42
CA VAL A 671 14.10 -21.79 -6.65
C VAL A 671 13.41 -21.04 -5.52
N LEU A 672 12.15 -21.33 -5.24
CA LEU A 672 11.47 -20.90 -4.02
C LEU A 672 10.90 -22.09 -3.26
N ALA A 673 10.74 -21.95 -1.95
CA ALA A 673 10.02 -22.90 -1.11
C ALA A 673 8.54 -22.49 -1.02
N PHE A 674 7.64 -23.43 -0.76
CA PHE A 674 6.23 -23.12 -0.54
C PHE A 674 5.60 -24.01 0.53
N ASN A 675 4.54 -23.53 1.16
CA ASN A 675 3.61 -24.32 1.95
C ASN A 675 2.16 -23.91 1.65
N SER A 676 1.21 -24.46 2.41
CA SER A 676 -0.23 -24.16 2.25
C SER A 676 -0.61 -22.70 2.53
N ILE A 677 0.26 -21.93 3.20
CA ILE A 677 0.05 -20.51 3.54
C ILE A 677 0.63 -19.58 2.47
N GLY A 678 1.77 -19.93 1.87
CA GLY A 678 2.41 -19.08 0.87
C GLY A 678 3.74 -19.60 0.34
N MET A 679 4.37 -18.76 -0.47
CA MET A 679 5.66 -19.01 -1.10
C MET A 679 6.72 -18.12 -0.47
N SER A 680 7.97 -18.59 -0.45
CA SER A 680 9.12 -17.78 -0.05
C SER A 680 9.51 -16.81 -1.17
N ASP A 681 10.44 -15.90 -0.87
CA ASP A 681 11.24 -15.26 -1.91
C ASP A 681 12.05 -16.32 -2.69
N TYR A 682 12.56 -15.94 -3.86
CA TYR A 682 13.46 -16.80 -4.63
C TYR A 682 14.85 -16.86 -4.01
N SER A 683 15.56 -17.96 -4.28
CA SER A 683 17.00 -18.06 -4.13
C SER A 683 17.75 -17.01 -4.95
N ASN A 684 19.07 -16.95 -4.79
CA ASN A 684 19.91 -16.29 -5.79
C ASN A 684 19.67 -16.90 -7.18
N GLU A 685 19.85 -16.11 -8.23
CA GLU A 685 19.79 -16.59 -9.61
C GLU A 685 21.09 -17.33 -9.97
N LEU A 686 20.96 -18.46 -10.66
CA LEU A 686 22.07 -19.23 -11.22
C LEU A 686 22.03 -19.11 -12.75
N VAL A 687 22.99 -18.38 -13.33
CA VAL A 687 23.10 -18.20 -14.78
C VAL A 687 24.11 -19.20 -15.35
N VAL A 688 23.70 -20.01 -16.32
CA VAL A 688 24.53 -21.07 -16.92
C VAL A 688 24.31 -21.08 -18.43
N THR A 689 25.38 -21.13 -19.22
CA THR A 689 25.32 -21.44 -20.66
C THR A 689 25.55 -22.94 -20.85
N SER A 690 24.59 -23.62 -21.48
CA SER A 690 24.70 -25.06 -21.77
C SER A 690 25.89 -25.35 -22.69
N LYS A 691 26.48 -26.53 -22.53
CA LYS A 691 27.54 -27.01 -23.43
C LYS A 691 26.99 -27.21 -24.84
N ILE A 692 27.88 -27.12 -25.83
CA ILE A 692 27.58 -27.41 -27.23
C ILE A 692 27.87 -28.90 -27.47
N SER A 693 26.93 -29.63 -28.05
CA SER A 693 27.18 -30.99 -28.52
C SER A 693 28.23 -30.96 -29.65
N PRO A 694 29.22 -31.86 -29.64
CA PRO A 694 30.18 -31.95 -30.73
C PRO A 694 29.49 -32.33 -32.04
N ILE A 695 30.03 -31.84 -33.16
CA ILE A 695 29.66 -32.29 -34.51
C ILE A 695 30.69 -33.32 -34.95
N GLU A 696 30.24 -34.51 -35.30
CA GLU A 696 31.12 -35.58 -35.76
C GLU A 696 31.61 -35.32 -37.20
N ALA A 697 32.89 -35.59 -37.45
CA ALA A 697 33.48 -35.32 -38.76
C ALA A 697 32.98 -36.33 -39.81
N PRO A 698 32.73 -35.88 -41.06
CA PRO A 698 32.42 -36.80 -42.15
C PRO A 698 33.55 -37.81 -42.37
N SER A 699 33.21 -39.03 -42.75
CA SER A 699 34.20 -40.09 -42.99
C SER A 699 34.07 -40.72 -44.37
N ASP A 700 34.92 -41.69 -44.68
CA ASP A 700 34.91 -42.45 -45.94
C ASP A 700 34.85 -41.61 -47.22
N LEU A 701 35.67 -40.56 -47.29
CA LEU A 701 35.72 -39.71 -48.48
C LEU A 701 36.19 -40.51 -49.72
N GLN A 702 35.28 -40.75 -50.66
CA GLN A 702 35.51 -41.45 -51.92
C GLN A 702 35.15 -40.59 -53.12
N TYR A 703 35.52 -41.06 -54.32
CA TYR A 703 35.10 -40.44 -55.57
C TYR A 703 34.86 -41.46 -56.67
N THR A 704 33.96 -41.10 -57.60
CA THR A 704 33.80 -41.71 -58.93
C THR A 704 33.83 -40.60 -59.98
N TYR A 705 33.75 -40.93 -61.27
CA TYR A 705 33.55 -39.93 -62.33
C TYR A 705 32.17 -40.09 -62.96
N ASN A 706 31.55 -38.98 -63.34
CA ASN A 706 30.36 -39.00 -64.19
C ASN A 706 30.73 -39.37 -65.64
N SER A 707 29.74 -39.46 -66.53
CA SER A 707 29.95 -39.79 -67.95
C SER A 707 30.78 -38.76 -68.73
N GLU A 708 30.95 -37.55 -68.18
CA GLU A 708 31.71 -36.44 -68.77
C GLU A 708 33.10 -36.29 -68.14
N GLY A 709 33.49 -37.16 -67.20
CA GLY A 709 34.80 -37.15 -66.55
C GLY A 709 34.94 -36.23 -65.33
N TYR A 710 33.85 -35.60 -64.87
CA TYR A 710 33.84 -34.79 -63.65
C TYR A 710 33.75 -35.67 -62.40
N PRO A 711 34.48 -35.35 -61.31
CA PRO A 711 34.45 -36.17 -60.11
C PRO A 711 33.17 -35.96 -59.31
N ILE A 712 32.58 -37.07 -58.89
CA ILE A 712 31.50 -37.15 -57.91
C ILE A 712 32.14 -37.59 -56.59
N ILE A 713 32.24 -36.68 -55.64
CA ILE A 713 32.76 -36.89 -54.30
C ILE A 713 31.65 -37.42 -53.40
N THR A 714 31.91 -38.49 -52.66
CA THR A 714 30.96 -39.10 -51.71
C THR A 714 31.59 -39.25 -50.34
N TRP A 715 30.79 -39.17 -49.27
CA TRP A 715 31.24 -39.34 -47.89
C TRP A 715 30.15 -40.01 -47.05
N THR A 716 30.56 -40.56 -45.90
CA THR A 716 29.64 -41.02 -44.85
C THR A 716 29.33 -39.87 -43.91
N ASP A 717 28.05 -39.62 -43.71
CA ASP A 717 27.55 -38.74 -42.66
C ASP A 717 27.60 -39.44 -41.30
N ASN A 718 28.17 -38.78 -40.31
CA ASN A 718 28.39 -39.31 -38.95
C ASN A 718 27.67 -38.49 -37.87
N SER A 719 27.01 -37.41 -38.25
CA SER A 719 26.42 -36.44 -37.34
C SER A 719 24.94 -36.28 -37.66
N ASP A 720 24.12 -36.01 -36.65
CA ASP A 720 22.69 -35.73 -36.80
C ASP A 720 22.35 -34.28 -36.37
N ASN A 721 23.36 -33.50 -35.94
CA ASN A 721 23.21 -32.16 -35.36
C ASN A 721 23.86 -31.04 -36.20
N GLU A 722 24.27 -31.35 -37.43
CA GLU A 722 24.77 -30.41 -38.42
C GLU A 722 23.61 -29.82 -39.25
N THR A 723 23.84 -28.63 -39.80
CA THR A 723 22.94 -28.01 -40.79
C THR A 723 23.44 -28.17 -42.22
N GLY A 724 24.65 -28.73 -42.39
CA GLY A 724 25.23 -29.01 -43.69
C GLY A 724 26.71 -29.32 -43.65
N PHE A 725 27.27 -29.49 -44.85
CA PHE A 725 28.69 -29.80 -45.07
C PHE A 725 29.33 -28.74 -45.96
N LYS A 726 30.57 -28.39 -45.64
CA LYS A 726 31.40 -27.52 -46.47
C LYS A 726 32.51 -28.31 -47.12
N LEU A 727 32.60 -28.18 -48.44
CA LEU A 727 33.58 -28.88 -49.25
C LEU A 727 34.71 -27.94 -49.61
N GLU A 728 35.93 -28.35 -49.29
CA GLU A 728 37.13 -27.61 -49.64
C GLU A 728 38.01 -28.41 -50.57
N ARG A 729 38.61 -27.72 -51.53
CA ARG A 729 39.54 -28.31 -52.50
C ARG A 729 40.77 -27.43 -52.67
N ARG A 730 41.91 -28.06 -52.93
CA ARG A 730 43.12 -27.39 -53.44
C ARG A 730 43.72 -28.17 -54.59
N VAL A 731 44.55 -27.52 -55.40
CA VAL A 731 45.43 -28.23 -56.34
C VAL A 731 46.42 -29.09 -55.53
N ALA A 732 46.68 -30.32 -55.97
CA ALA A 732 47.65 -31.25 -55.37
C ALA A 732 49.10 -30.84 -55.71
N LYS A 733 49.43 -29.59 -55.42
CA LYS A 733 50.75 -28.98 -55.57
C LYS A 733 51.19 -28.46 -54.21
N ALA A 734 52.48 -28.65 -53.90
CA ALA A 734 53.06 -28.16 -52.65
C ALA A 734 52.88 -26.63 -52.53
N GLY A 735 52.38 -26.17 -51.37
CA GLY A 735 52.13 -24.76 -51.09
C GLY A 735 50.78 -24.21 -51.57
N SER A 736 49.90 -25.02 -52.18
CA SER A 736 48.54 -24.60 -52.53
C SER A 736 47.61 -24.63 -51.32
N SER A 737 46.77 -23.59 -51.17
CA SER A 737 45.76 -23.48 -50.10
C SER A 737 44.42 -24.11 -50.50
N PHE A 738 43.70 -24.65 -49.51
CA PHE A 738 42.30 -25.04 -49.67
C PHE A 738 41.42 -23.81 -49.92
N ILE A 739 40.47 -23.97 -50.83
CA ILE A 739 39.39 -23.02 -51.09
C ILE A 739 38.05 -23.73 -50.88
N LEU A 740 37.07 -23.02 -50.33
CA LEU A 740 35.68 -23.50 -50.27
C LEU A 740 35.12 -23.55 -51.69
N ILE A 741 34.67 -24.73 -52.11
CA ILE A 741 34.11 -24.94 -53.45
C ILE A 741 32.59 -25.07 -53.43
N ASP A 742 32.01 -25.59 -52.35
CA ASP A 742 30.56 -25.60 -52.16
C ASP A 742 30.15 -25.81 -50.69
N SER A 743 28.87 -25.58 -50.42
CA SER A 743 28.20 -25.93 -49.17
C SER A 743 26.90 -26.66 -49.50
N VAL A 744 26.74 -27.88 -48.99
CA VAL A 744 25.52 -28.69 -49.14
C VAL A 744 24.73 -28.71 -47.83
N LEU A 745 23.42 -28.99 -47.92
CA LEU A 745 22.54 -29.11 -46.76
C LEU A 745 22.87 -30.37 -45.93
N ALA A 746 22.30 -30.47 -44.73
CA ALA A 746 22.37 -31.68 -43.88
C ALA A 746 21.92 -32.93 -44.66
N ASP A 747 22.41 -34.10 -44.23
CA ASP A 747 22.18 -35.43 -44.82
C ASP A 747 22.67 -35.62 -46.29
N VAL A 748 23.17 -34.57 -46.95
CA VAL A 748 23.73 -34.71 -48.30
C VAL A 748 25.09 -35.39 -48.17
N THR A 749 25.27 -36.49 -48.92
CA THR A 749 26.49 -37.34 -48.88
C THR A 749 27.21 -37.43 -50.22
N THR A 750 26.85 -36.57 -51.17
CA THR A 750 27.42 -36.55 -52.52
C THR A 750 27.52 -35.14 -53.07
N PHE A 751 28.59 -34.87 -53.83
CA PHE A 751 28.83 -33.60 -54.51
C PHE A 751 29.54 -33.82 -55.85
N GLU A 752 29.08 -33.16 -56.90
CA GLU A 752 29.67 -33.23 -58.23
C GLU A 752 30.46 -31.94 -58.54
N ASP A 753 31.77 -32.06 -58.76
CA ASP A 753 32.64 -30.90 -58.99
C ASP A 753 32.86 -30.66 -60.50
N LEU A 754 32.01 -29.83 -61.08
CA LEU A 754 32.10 -29.45 -62.50
C LEU A 754 33.17 -28.37 -62.79
N THR A 755 33.93 -27.95 -61.78
CA THR A 755 34.86 -26.80 -61.88
C THR A 755 36.33 -27.21 -61.99
N VAL A 756 36.59 -28.52 -62.12
CA VAL A 756 37.95 -29.05 -62.27
C VAL A 756 38.53 -28.74 -63.63
N SER A 757 39.85 -28.56 -63.68
CA SER A 757 40.61 -28.44 -64.92
C SER A 757 41.22 -29.79 -65.31
N ASP A 758 41.24 -30.08 -66.62
CA ASP A 758 41.89 -31.25 -67.19
C ASP A 758 43.37 -31.36 -66.76
N SER A 759 43.86 -32.60 -66.63
CA SER A 759 45.24 -32.92 -66.27
C SER A 759 45.71 -32.31 -64.93
N THR A 760 44.77 -31.96 -64.04
CA THR A 760 45.07 -31.38 -62.74
C THR A 760 44.64 -32.33 -61.63
N SER A 761 45.53 -32.64 -60.72
CA SER A 761 45.21 -33.39 -59.50
C SER A 761 44.74 -32.43 -58.41
N TYR A 762 43.68 -32.79 -57.71
CA TYR A 762 43.10 -32.00 -56.61
C TYR A 762 43.06 -32.81 -55.32
N VAL A 763 43.13 -32.11 -54.18
CA VAL A 763 42.92 -32.68 -52.85
C VAL A 763 41.63 -32.13 -52.29
N TYR A 764 40.73 -33.01 -51.87
CA TYR A 764 39.43 -32.68 -51.27
C TYR A 764 39.44 -32.99 -49.77
N ARG A 765 38.71 -32.17 -49.00
CA ARG A 765 38.34 -32.44 -47.61
C ARG A 765 36.98 -31.82 -47.32
N ILE A 766 36.25 -32.41 -46.37
CA ILE A 766 34.88 -32.00 -46.03
C ILE A 766 34.77 -31.86 -44.52
N TYR A 767 33.98 -30.91 -44.04
CA TYR A 767 33.60 -30.83 -42.63
C TYR A 767 32.11 -30.49 -42.49
N ALA A 768 31.50 -31.02 -41.44
CA ALA A 768 30.13 -30.74 -41.05
C ALA A 768 30.07 -29.44 -40.23
N PHE A 769 28.95 -28.72 -40.30
CA PHE A 769 28.76 -27.48 -39.54
C PHE A 769 27.30 -27.23 -39.16
N ASN A 770 27.10 -26.55 -38.03
CA ASN A 770 25.86 -25.87 -37.68
C ASN A 770 26.14 -24.39 -37.34
N PRO A 771 25.14 -23.57 -36.99
CA PRO A 771 25.37 -22.17 -36.62
C PRO A 771 26.29 -21.97 -35.41
N ASN A 772 26.45 -22.98 -34.55
CA ASN A 772 27.15 -22.90 -33.27
C ASN A 772 28.52 -23.60 -33.27
N ALA A 773 28.78 -24.54 -34.18
CA ALA A 773 30.00 -25.36 -34.21
C ALA A 773 30.36 -25.88 -35.61
N VAL A 774 31.61 -26.35 -35.75
CA VAL A 774 32.13 -27.07 -36.92
C VAL A 774 32.83 -28.36 -36.48
N SER A 775 32.74 -29.41 -37.28
CA SER A 775 33.48 -30.66 -37.04
C SER A 775 34.96 -30.50 -37.41
N SER A 776 35.78 -31.49 -37.03
CA SER A 776 37.06 -31.70 -37.71
C SER A 776 36.83 -32.06 -39.19
N PHE A 777 37.88 -31.95 -40.01
CA PHE A 777 37.79 -32.38 -41.41
C PHE A 777 37.78 -33.90 -41.54
N SER A 778 37.16 -34.40 -42.61
CA SER A 778 37.36 -35.74 -43.13
C SER A 778 38.83 -36.01 -43.47
N GLY A 779 39.17 -37.28 -43.70
CA GLY A 779 40.42 -37.60 -44.40
C GLY A 779 40.52 -36.88 -45.74
N GLU A 780 41.73 -36.52 -46.16
CA GLU A 780 41.96 -35.89 -47.47
C GLU A 780 41.91 -36.95 -48.59
N LYS A 781 41.26 -36.62 -49.72
CA LYS A 781 41.23 -37.48 -50.92
C LYS A 781 41.86 -36.79 -52.12
N ILE A 782 42.87 -37.44 -52.71
CA ILE A 782 43.46 -37.00 -53.98
C ILE A 782 42.62 -37.55 -55.13
N VAL A 783 42.27 -36.68 -56.07
CA VAL A 783 41.50 -37.00 -57.28
C VAL A 783 42.27 -36.47 -58.49
N ASP A 784 42.63 -37.36 -59.40
CA ASP A 784 43.36 -37.03 -60.62
C ASP A 784 42.39 -36.81 -61.78
N ILE A 785 42.47 -35.68 -62.48
CA ILE A 785 41.61 -35.41 -63.64
C ILE A 785 42.35 -35.80 -64.92
N GLY A 786 41.90 -36.86 -65.60
CA GLY A 786 42.54 -37.42 -66.79
C GLY A 786 42.18 -36.71 -68.11
N PHE A 787 43.00 -36.91 -69.16
CA PHE A 787 42.72 -36.46 -70.53
C PHE A 787 41.50 -37.17 -71.11
N ILE A 788 40.55 -36.41 -71.65
CA ILE A 788 39.55 -36.93 -72.59
C ILE A 788 40.13 -36.80 -74.01
N VAL A 789 40.46 -37.93 -74.66
CA VAL A 789 40.76 -37.97 -76.09
C VAL A 789 39.53 -38.56 -76.79
N GLY A 790 38.94 -37.75 -77.69
CA GLY A 790 37.59 -37.82 -78.26
C GLY A 790 36.94 -39.17 -78.61
N VAL A 791 35.62 -39.21 -78.41
CA VAL A 791 34.65 -40.00 -79.18
C VAL A 791 33.50 -39.06 -79.60
N GLU A 792 33.20 -39.07 -80.90
CA GLU A 792 32.07 -38.48 -81.65
C GLU A 792 31.02 -37.65 -80.88
N LEU A 793 30.99 -36.34 -81.15
CA LEU A 793 29.76 -35.56 -81.08
C LEU A 793 28.81 -36.05 -82.18
N VAL A 794 28.00 -37.05 -81.87
CA VAL A 794 26.64 -37.03 -82.39
C VAL A 794 25.99 -35.84 -81.68
N GLU A 795 25.52 -34.84 -82.43
CA GLU A 795 24.56 -33.87 -81.89
C GLU A 795 23.34 -34.67 -81.45
N GLN A 796 23.36 -35.14 -80.20
CA GLN A 796 22.30 -35.92 -79.64
C GLN A 796 21.19 -34.92 -79.34
N ILE A 797 20.21 -34.88 -80.24
CA ILE A 797 18.93 -34.25 -79.92
C ILE A 797 18.46 -34.90 -78.61
N PRO A 798 18.24 -34.13 -77.54
CA PRO A 798 17.83 -34.69 -76.27
C PRO A 798 16.58 -35.55 -76.47
N THR A 799 16.42 -36.65 -75.75
CA THR A 799 15.24 -37.52 -75.92
C THR A 799 14.05 -37.07 -75.09
N GLU A 800 14.28 -36.15 -74.14
CA GLU A 800 13.29 -35.68 -73.18
C GLU A 800 13.35 -34.16 -72.96
N TYR A 801 12.23 -33.62 -72.48
CA TYR A 801 12.15 -32.25 -72.00
C TYR A 801 12.73 -32.15 -70.60
N THR A 802 13.64 -31.20 -70.36
CA THR A 802 14.18 -30.94 -69.02
C THR A 802 14.25 -29.46 -68.71
N LEU A 803 14.18 -29.13 -67.41
CA LEU A 803 14.48 -27.80 -66.86
C LEU A 803 15.52 -27.97 -65.75
N SER A 804 16.72 -27.44 -65.95
CA SER A 804 17.81 -27.51 -64.98
C SER A 804 17.64 -26.47 -63.88
N GLN A 805 18.27 -26.71 -62.74
CA GLN A 805 18.46 -25.70 -61.70
C GLN A 805 19.30 -24.54 -62.25
N ASN A 806 18.96 -23.29 -61.88
CA ASN A 806 19.71 -22.12 -62.31
C ASN A 806 21.10 -22.10 -61.67
N TYR A 807 22.11 -21.60 -62.38
CA TYR A 807 23.48 -21.46 -61.86
C TYR A 807 24.07 -20.08 -62.20
N PRO A 808 24.64 -19.35 -61.21
CA PRO A 808 24.70 -19.69 -59.78
C PRO A 808 23.31 -19.68 -59.10
N ASN A 809 23.16 -20.36 -57.96
CA ASN A 809 22.01 -20.28 -57.05
C ASN A 809 22.45 -20.58 -55.61
N PRO A 810 22.49 -19.61 -54.67
CA PRO A 810 21.95 -18.25 -54.80
C PRO A 810 22.70 -17.40 -55.83
N PHE A 811 22.05 -16.37 -56.39
CA PHE A 811 22.65 -15.51 -57.43
C PHE A 811 22.53 -14.03 -57.11
N ASN A 812 23.44 -13.22 -57.68
CA ASN A 812 23.44 -11.76 -57.56
C ASN A 812 24.12 -11.07 -58.77
N PRO A 813 23.44 -10.19 -59.51
CA PRO A 813 22.01 -10.20 -59.77
C PRO A 813 21.64 -11.12 -60.95
N SER A 814 22.58 -11.83 -61.56
CA SER A 814 22.35 -12.66 -62.76
C SER A 814 22.60 -14.15 -62.56
N THR A 815 21.85 -14.96 -63.29
CA THR A 815 21.95 -16.44 -63.32
C THR A 815 21.62 -16.99 -64.71
N LYS A 816 21.98 -18.24 -64.97
CA LYS A 816 21.67 -18.96 -66.21
C LYS A 816 20.66 -20.06 -65.95
N ILE A 817 19.67 -20.20 -66.82
CA ILE A 817 18.68 -21.28 -66.81
C ILE A 817 18.87 -22.10 -68.09
N LYS A 818 19.13 -23.40 -67.91
CA LYS A 818 19.28 -24.37 -69.01
C LYS A 818 18.05 -25.25 -69.14
N PHE A 819 17.68 -25.62 -70.36
CA PHE A 819 16.58 -26.54 -70.66
C PHE A 819 16.86 -27.32 -71.94
N SER A 820 16.30 -28.52 -72.05
CA SER A 820 16.42 -29.38 -73.25
C SER A 820 15.06 -29.56 -73.92
N LEU A 821 15.07 -29.61 -75.26
CA LEU A 821 13.88 -29.84 -76.09
C LEU A 821 14.13 -31.01 -77.05
N PRO A 822 13.38 -32.12 -76.95
CA PRO A 822 13.57 -33.25 -77.85
C PRO A 822 13.06 -33.02 -79.28
N GLU A 823 12.27 -31.96 -79.47
CA GLU A 823 11.71 -31.56 -80.75
C GLU A 823 11.47 -30.05 -80.77
N LYS A 824 11.19 -29.51 -81.96
CA LYS A 824 10.80 -28.11 -82.10
C LYS A 824 9.56 -27.82 -81.25
N SER A 825 9.66 -26.84 -80.35
CA SER A 825 8.61 -26.54 -79.37
C SER A 825 8.41 -25.04 -79.22
N ASN A 826 7.18 -24.61 -78.96
CA ASN A 826 6.89 -23.26 -78.50
C ASN A 826 7.12 -23.20 -76.98
N VAL A 827 8.11 -22.43 -76.54
CA VAL A 827 8.58 -22.40 -75.15
C VAL A 827 8.33 -21.03 -74.53
N SER A 828 7.81 -21.03 -73.32
CA SER A 828 7.74 -19.86 -72.44
C SER A 828 8.38 -20.18 -71.09
N ILE A 829 9.26 -19.29 -70.61
CA ILE A 829 9.77 -19.31 -69.24
C ILE A 829 9.34 -18.02 -68.54
N SER A 830 8.63 -18.16 -67.42
CA SER A 830 8.15 -17.05 -66.60
C SER A 830 8.66 -17.16 -65.17
N ILE A 831 8.90 -16.02 -64.53
CA ILE A 831 9.37 -15.89 -63.15
C ILE A 831 8.22 -15.41 -62.27
N PHE A 832 8.08 -15.99 -61.08
CA PHE A 832 7.04 -15.71 -60.10
C PHE A 832 7.65 -15.44 -58.72
N ASN A 833 6.99 -14.60 -57.93
CA ASN A 833 7.29 -14.49 -56.49
C ASN A 833 6.63 -15.63 -55.68
N MET A 834 6.90 -15.69 -54.38
CA MET A 834 6.34 -16.73 -53.49
C MET A 834 4.81 -16.66 -53.32
N LEU A 835 4.16 -15.55 -53.69
CA LEU A 835 2.70 -15.40 -53.71
C LEU A 835 2.08 -15.91 -55.02
N GLY A 836 2.89 -16.40 -55.96
CA GLY A 836 2.44 -16.89 -57.27
C GLY A 836 2.18 -15.78 -58.30
N GLN A 837 2.53 -14.52 -58.00
CA GLN A 837 2.40 -13.43 -58.96
C GLN A 837 3.57 -13.47 -59.95
N LYS A 838 3.26 -13.35 -61.25
CA LYS A 838 4.28 -13.32 -62.31
C LYS A 838 5.02 -11.99 -62.28
N VAL A 839 6.33 -12.03 -62.12
CA VAL A 839 7.20 -10.84 -62.00
C VAL A 839 8.03 -10.58 -63.25
N ALA A 840 8.28 -11.59 -64.10
CA ALA A 840 8.94 -11.42 -65.39
C ALA A 840 8.59 -12.54 -66.37
N ASP A 841 8.63 -12.25 -67.68
CA ASP A 841 8.70 -13.25 -68.75
C ASP A 841 10.13 -13.26 -69.30
N LEU A 842 10.81 -14.39 -69.16
CA LEU A 842 12.22 -14.52 -69.50
C LEU A 842 12.43 -14.87 -70.98
N LEU A 843 11.58 -15.73 -71.52
CA LEU A 843 11.50 -16.00 -72.95
C LEU A 843 10.09 -16.48 -73.33
N ASN A 844 9.72 -16.27 -74.60
CA ASN A 844 8.50 -16.78 -75.20
C ASN A 844 8.66 -16.86 -76.74
N GLY A 845 8.64 -18.06 -77.32
CA GLY A 845 8.77 -18.24 -78.76
C GLY A 845 9.06 -19.68 -79.20
N ASP A 846 9.25 -19.89 -80.50
CA ASP A 846 9.58 -21.21 -81.06
C ASP A 846 11.08 -21.50 -80.99
N TYR A 847 11.45 -22.62 -80.39
CA TYR A 847 12.83 -23.10 -80.27
C TYR A 847 12.98 -24.45 -80.97
N ALA A 848 14.12 -24.64 -81.64
CA ALA A 848 14.47 -25.91 -82.28
C ALA A 848 14.75 -27.01 -81.25
N ALA A 849 14.74 -28.27 -81.69
CA ALA A 849 15.19 -29.39 -80.86
C ALA A 849 16.67 -29.19 -80.47
N GLY A 850 17.03 -29.45 -79.22
CA GLY A 850 18.38 -29.24 -78.70
C GLY A 850 18.42 -28.76 -77.26
N TYR A 851 19.63 -28.48 -76.77
CA TYR A 851 19.89 -27.88 -75.47
C TYR A 851 19.95 -26.35 -75.61
N HIS A 852 19.27 -25.65 -74.70
CA HIS A 852 19.14 -24.20 -74.72
C HIS A 852 19.54 -23.59 -73.37
N GLU A 853 20.06 -22.36 -73.40
CA GLU A 853 20.41 -21.58 -72.22
C GLU A 853 19.85 -20.16 -72.35
N VAL A 854 19.31 -19.63 -71.25
CA VAL A 854 18.87 -18.24 -71.14
C VAL A 854 19.47 -17.58 -69.90
N ASN A 855 19.92 -16.33 -70.07
CA ASN A 855 20.42 -15.51 -68.97
C ASN A 855 19.26 -14.73 -68.34
N PHE A 856 19.15 -14.78 -67.01
CA PHE A 856 18.23 -13.95 -66.25
C PHE A 856 19.01 -12.92 -65.42
N ASN A 857 18.61 -11.64 -65.52
CA ASN A 857 19.14 -10.56 -64.71
C ASN A 857 18.01 -9.98 -63.84
N ALA A 858 18.16 -10.15 -62.53
CA ALA A 858 17.18 -9.75 -61.52
C ALA A 858 17.54 -8.45 -60.79
N SER A 859 18.36 -7.58 -61.40
CA SER A 859 18.75 -6.29 -60.79
C SER A 859 17.56 -5.42 -60.35
N ASN A 860 16.38 -5.60 -60.92
CA ASN A 860 15.17 -4.85 -60.57
C ASN A 860 14.24 -5.55 -59.56
N LEU A 861 14.62 -6.73 -59.05
CA LEU A 861 13.85 -7.50 -58.05
C LEU A 861 14.50 -7.39 -56.67
N THR A 862 13.74 -7.58 -55.59
CA THR A 862 14.27 -7.58 -54.20
C THR A 862 14.88 -8.93 -53.82
N SER A 863 15.82 -8.99 -52.87
CA SER A 863 16.33 -10.26 -52.32
C SER A 863 15.18 -11.15 -51.86
N GLY A 864 15.27 -12.45 -52.10
CA GLY A 864 14.23 -13.40 -51.75
C GLY A 864 14.16 -14.63 -52.66
N ILE A 865 13.22 -15.52 -52.35
CA ILE A 865 12.98 -16.74 -53.12
C ILE A 865 12.01 -16.43 -54.26
N TYR A 866 12.35 -16.91 -55.46
CA TYR A 866 11.53 -16.83 -56.66
C TYR A 866 11.33 -18.23 -57.26
N ILE A 867 10.28 -18.38 -58.07
CA ILE A 867 9.99 -19.61 -58.80
C ILE A 867 10.05 -19.30 -60.28
N TYR A 868 10.75 -20.11 -61.07
CA TYR A 868 10.68 -20.04 -62.53
C TYR A 868 9.98 -21.28 -63.08
N SER A 869 9.06 -21.06 -64.03
CA SER A 869 8.27 -22.09 -64.68
C SER A 869 8.56 -22.10 -66.16
N ILE A 870 8.85 -23.28 -66.72
CA ILE A 870 8.84 -23.51 -68.16
C ILE A 870 7.51 -24.12 -68.58
N VAL A 871 7.01 -23.71 -69.74
CA VAL A 871 5.97 -24.38 -70.52
C VAL A 871 6.52 -24.57 -71.93
N ALA A 872 6.62 -25.79 -72.41
CA ALA A 872 7.06 -26.12 -73.77
C ALA A 872 6.01 -26.97 -74.47
N ASN A 873 5.48 -26.50 -75.59
CA ASN A 873 4.49 -27.23 -76.40
C ASN A 873 5.17 -27.71 -77.68
N GLY A 874 5.40 -29.02 -77.77
CA GLY A 874 6.03 -29.67 -78.92
C GLY A 874 5.11 -29.70 -80.14
N SER A 875 5.72 -29.71 -81.32
CA SER A 875 5.00 -29.81 -82.59
C SER A 875 4.19 -31.10 -82.77
N ASN A 876 4.46 -32.15 -81.97
CA ASN A 876 3.69 -33.39 -81.93
C ASN A 876 2.45 -33.34 -80.99
N GLY A 877 2.19 -32.20 -80.35
CA GLY A 877 1.06 -32.00 -79.44
C GLY A 877 1.33 -32.31 -77.96
N LYS A 878 2.54 -32.73 -77.58
CA LYS A 878 2.92 -32.91 -76.16
C LYS A 878 3.26 -31.56 -75.50
N ALA A 879 2.77 -31.37 -74.28
CA ALA A 879 3.09 -30.21 -73.45
C ALA A 879 3.94 -30.63 -72.25
N PHE A 880 5.06 -29.93 -72.03
CA PHE A 880 5.92 -30.06 -70.86
C PHE A 880 5.78 -28.82 -69.98
N LYS A 881 5.58 -29.04 -68.68
CA LYS A 881 5.57 -27.98 -67.67
C LYS A 881 6.41 -28.39 -66.48
N ASN A 882 7.32 -27.53 -66.05
CA ASN A 882 8.15 -27.76 -64.88
C ASN A 882 8.45 -26.44 -64.16
N THR A 883 8.72 -26.52 -62.86
CA THR A 883 8.99 -25.37 -62.00
C THR A 883 10.16 -25.65 -61.07
N LYS A 884 11.03 -24.66 -60.88
CA LYS A 884 12.17 -24.71 -59.96
C LYS A 884 12.24 -23.43 -59.13
N LYS A 885 12.83 -23.52 -57.94
CA LYS A 885 13.03 -22.38 -57.03
C LYS A 885 14.42 -21.79 -57.22
N MET A 886 14.58 -20.49 -57.05
CA MET A 886 15.87 -19.80 -57.06
C MET A 886 15.92 -18.76 -55.94
N LEU A 887 17.10 -18.50 -55.39
CA LEU A 887 17.34 -17.53 -54.32
C LEU A 887 18.17 -16.36 -54.86
N LEU A 888 17.59 -15.16 -54.85
CA LEU A 888 18.30 -13.90 -55.14
C LEU A 888 18.81 -13.32 -53.82
N LEU A 889 20.12 -13.08 -53.73
CA LEU A 889 20.77 -12.42 -52.60
C LEU A 889 21.41 -11.12 -53.09
N LYS A 890 20.73 -9.99 -52.93
CA LYS A 890 21.36 -8.67 -53.09
C LYS A 890 22.10 -8.25 -51.83
#